data_AF-A0A9D5TGA1-F1
#
_entry.id   AF-A0A9D5TGA1-F1
#
_cell.length_a   1.000
_cell.length_b   1.000
_cell.length_c   1.000
_cell.angle_alpha   90.00
_cell.angle_beta   90.00
_cell.angle_gamma   90.00
#
_symmetry.space_group_name_H-M   'P 1'
#
loop_
_entity.id
_entity.type
_entity.pdbx_description
1 polymer ?
#
loop_
_entity_poly.entity_id
_entity_poly.type
_entity_poly.pdbx_seq_one_letter_code
_entity_poly.pdbx_strand_id
1 'polypeptide(L)'
;MAINPAPTPGKTLAVEHFPTAYQTVIFRLWECVPAAKLAQVLRTTEANVKQAAADMGLGEQVYLDKWHSRGYITILRAIWNVLPYEQILQLLDYTEERLKFILKEDDFLDYKLGEKCDCAPVYYRELTAQEAERTRAIKAAMDKYVAPLVARGFEQPFDFFNKHRYAPLCAGKAGEVKVDSSWYLCYPTDDALLLEMVEDFRAYAAEYGVHFVTEGQRGITITLDKSIEDEEYHEVTVTDDGIAIRAGTATGVLRGLYVLENQAERTGKFAFDPMDIKRKTRIKIRYINSFCSLYTDVLECDTRISFPDELLAAYGRAGVNGVWIQGLLSQLTPNPFVPEQSEGWEKRLKTLADLCNRCARYGIKVYMYINEPRQLPVEFFDDHPDMKGTMRHDNPHTATLCSSHPRVHEYLRDAMRTLCSAAPNLGGFIVLTQSENNTTCYANGYHKSHNAPKVVKMCPTCAQREMSDTLYDILSAIRQGVRDVNDKIDIILYAWCFSKDFKEGDLERLIGMLPNDMIYLQVSETAMPISIGGVESLVGDYALSQVGPSQSTRNEWSLANAGGLKTMAKVQVNTSWECASAPYLPVFGNVDRHISNLVNAGVENLMLSWTHGGYISDNLRIAASYFFEDETAAGESAFDQTVNENFGPWADKVKVASNCFCDAFAEFPFSIQSMYFGPSNTGAGNLFYPEPSGMPATMTCYPYDDIERWRHIYPVEVYQNQYRKLRAKWEEGLKLVADMPACEFKDMAYYGYTLFACSSNQIDYVLQRDGVADTATMKALVADELEQTKLALEIALRNSAVGYEAANHYYVPRSALMEKIVQCDCLMNRR
;
A
#
# COMPACT_ATOMS: atom_id res chain seq x y z
N MET A 1 14.26 -18.58 15.19
CA MET A 1 13.07 -19.00 14.42
C MET A 1 13.48 -20.23 13.63
N ALA A 2 12.82 -21.38 13.83
CA ALA A 2 13.00 -22.55 12.98
C ALA A 2 12.17 -22.33 11.69
N ILE A 3 12.57 -21.39 10.83
CA ILE A 3 11.85 -21.04 9.59
C ILE A 3 12.24 -22.01 8.47
N ASN A 4 12.26 -23.31 8.75
CA ASN A 4 12.02 -24.20 7.63
C ASN A 4 10.52 -24.42 7.66
N PRO A 5 9.72 -23.85 6.74
CA PRO A 5 8.34 -24.29 6.60
C PRO A 5 8.43 -25.71 6.05
N ALA A 6 8.75 -26.67 6.93
CA ALA A 6 8.72 -28.07 6.60
C ALA A 6 7.34 -28.32 6.00
N PRO A 7 7.28 -28.91 4.80
CA PRO A 7 6.00 -29.14 4.15
C PRO A 7 5.08 -29.88 5.11
N THR A 8 3.82 -29.46 5.19
CA THR A 8 2.84 -30.12 6.05
C THR A 8 2.49 -31.47 5.41
N PRO A 9 2.90 -32.61 6.00
CA PRO A 9 2.81 -33.90 5.32
C PRO A 9 1.37 -34.23 4.88
N GLY A 10 1.21 -34.62 3.62
CA GLY A 10 -0.10 -34.98 3.05
C GLY A 10 -1.02 -33.81 2.68
N LYS A 11 -0.62 -32.56 2.91
CA LYS A 11 -1.38 -31.37 2.47
C LYS A 11 -1.00 -31.01 1.03
N THR A 12 -1.96 -31.14 0.11
CA THR A 12 -1.77 -30.85 -1.32
C THR A 12 -2.90 -29.98 -1.85
N LEU A 13 -2.60 -29.10 -2.81
CA LEU A 13 -3.61 -28.30 -3.52
C LEU A 13 -3.81 -28.84 -4.94
N ALA A 14 -5.04 -29.29 -5.25
CA ALA A 14 -5.37 -29.75 -6.58
C ALA A 14 -5.60 -28.56 -7.54
N VAL A 15 -5.01 -28.62 -8.74
CA VAL A 15 -5.19 -27.63 -9.81
C VAL A 15 -5.78 -28.34 -11.03
N GLU A 16 -7.09 -28.65 -10.96
CA GLU A 16 -7.75 -29.59 -11.89
C GLU A 16 -7.91 -29.07 -13.32
N HIS A 17 -7.90 -27.75 -13.56
CA HIS A 17 -8.05 -27.20 -14.92
C HIS A 17 -6.77 -27.33 -15.75
N PHE A 18 -5.60 -27.52 -15.12
CA PHE A 18 -4.37 -27.84 -15.84
C PHE A 18 -4.14 -29.35 -15.92
N PRO A 19 -3.64 -29.88 -17.06
CA PRO A 19 -3.36 -31.32 -17.19
C PRO A 19 -2.17 -31.78 -16.37
N THR A 20 -1.16 -30.91 -16.20
CA THR A 20 0.08 -31.21 -15.50
C THR A 20 0.57 -30.03 -14.66
N ALA A 21 1.34 -30.32 -13.60
CA ALA A 21 1.92 -29.28 -12.76
C ALA A 21 2.94 -28.40 -13.48
N TYR A 22 3.72 -28.94 -14.44
CA TYR A 22 4.68 -28.12 -15.19
C TYR A 22 3.97 -27.11 -16.10
N GLN A 23 2.79 -27.46 -16.64
CA GLN A 23 1.95 -26.52 -17.38
C GLN A 23 1.42 -25.41 -16.48
N THR A 24 1.01 -25.73 -15.24
CA THR A 24 0.64 -24.71 -14.25
C THR A 24 1.77 -23.73 -13.97
N VAL A 25 3.00 -24.22 -13.77
CA VAL A 25 4.19 -23.39 -13.52
C VAL A 25 4.46 -22.47 -14.72
N ILE A 26 4.48 -23.01 -15.94
CA ILE A 26 4.70 -22.23 -17.16
C ILE A 26 3.62 -21.17 -17.32
N PHE A 27 2.35 -21.53 -17.16
CA PHE A 27 1.22 -20.62 -17.36
C PHE A 27 1.25 -19.43 -16.39
N ARG A 28 1.43 -19.71 -15.09
CA ARG A 28 1.40 -18.68 -14.06
C ARG A 28 2.58 -17.72 -14.14
N LEU A 29 3.74 -18.21 -14.58
CA LEU A 29 5.00 -17.46 -14.57
C LEU A 29 5.43 -16.96 -15.95
N TRP A 30 4.64 -17.15 -17.00
CA TRP A 30 5.04 -16.83 -18.38
C TRP A 30 5.50 -15.38 -18.56
N GLU A 31 4.81 -14.41 -17.97
CA GLU A 31 5.20 -12.99 -18.04
C GLU A 31 6.28 -12.62 -17.00
N CYS A 32 6.45 -13.44 -15.97
CA CYS A 32 7.22 -13.09 -14.77
C CYS A 32 8.63 -13.70 -14.72
N VAL A 33 8.88 -14.79 -15.43
CA VAL A 33 10.15 -15.54 -15.38
C VAL A 33 10.59 -15.93 -16.79
N PRO A 34 11.85 -15.68 -17.19
CA PRO A 34 12.34 -16.05 -18.52
C PRO A 34 12.16 -17.54 -18.82
N ALA A 35 11.81 -17.87 -20.06
CA ALA A 35 11.66 -19.26 -20.51
C ALA A 35 12.91 -20.11 -20.23
N ALA A 36 14.11 -19.53 -20.34
CA ALA A 36 15.37 -20.18 -20.01
C ALA A 36 15.46 -20.60 -18.52
N LYS A 37 14.98 -19.74 -17.61
CA LYS A 37 14.97 -20.02 -16.17
C LYS A 37 13.93 -21.09 -15.83
N LEU A 38 12.74 -21.02 -16.44
CA LEU A 38 11.72 -22.06 -16.32
C LEU A 38 12.24 -23.41 -16.82
N ALA A 39 12.97 -23.43 -17.95
CA ALA A 39 13.56 -24.65 -18.50
C ALA A 39 14.58 -25.29 -17.55
N GLN A 40 15.40 -24.47 -16.87
CA GLN A 40 16.34 -24.92 -15.85
C GLN A 40 15.62 -25.59 -14.67
N VAL A 41 14.58 -24.96 -14.12
CA VAL A 41 13.83 -25.48 -12.96
C VAL A 41 13.06 -26.75 -13.31
N LEU A 42 12.46 -26.79 -14.51
CA LEU A 42 11.67 -27.92 -15.00
C LEU A 42 12.53 -29.04 -15.65
N ARG A 43 13.85 -28.88 -15.67
CA ARG A 43 14.84 -29.82 -16.26
C ARG A 43 14.54 -30.17 -17.72
N THR A 44 14.35 -29.15 -18.55
CA THR A 44 14.04 -29.30 -19.98
C THR A 44 14.74 -28.22 -20.80
N THR A 45 14.43 -28.13 -22.09
CA THR A 45 14.97 -27.08 -22.97
C THR A 45 14.05 -25.86 -23.02
N GLU A 46 14.61 -24.70 -23.34
CA GLU A 46 13.80 -23.49 -23.56
C GLU A 46 12.77 -23.67 -24.69
N ALA A 47 13.12 -24.45 -25.72
CA ALA A 47 12.21 -24.79 -26.81
C ALA A 47 10.99 -25.57 -26.32
N ASN A 48 11.17 -26.54 -25.41
CA ASN A 48 10.06 -27.30 -24.82
C ASN A 48 9.15 -26.42 -23.96
N VAL A 49 9.73 -25.47 -23.21
CA VAL A 49 8.94 -24.49 -22.43
C VAL A 49 8.12 -23.60 -23.35
N LYS A 50 8.74 -23.03 -24.40
CA LYS A 50 8.05 -22.19 -25.39
C LYS A 50 6.94 -22.95 -26.12
N GLN A 51 7.19 -24.21 -26.50
CA GLN A 51 6.18 -25.05 -27.12
C GLN A 51 5.02 -25.33 -26.17
N ALA A 52 5.29 -25.71 -24.92
CA ALA A 52 4.24 -25.95 -23.93
C ALA A 52 3.40 -24.68 -23.64
N ALA A 53 4.03 -23.51 -23.65
CA ALA A 53 3.32 -22.23 -23.53
C ALA A 53 2.40 -21.98 -24.74
N ALA A 54 2.92 -22.15 -25.96
CA ALA A 54 2.16 -22.02 -27.20
C ALA A 54 0.99 -23.01 -27.29
N ASP A 55 1.20 -24.26 -26.84
CA ASP A 55 0.17 -25.30 -26.80
C ASP A 55 -0.98 -24.96 -25.86
N MET A 56 -0.74 -24.13 -24.83
CA MET A 56 -1.77 -23.57 -23.95
C MET A 56 -2.37 -22.26 -24.48
N GLY A 57 -1.92 -21.75 -25.63
CA GLY A 57 -2.40 -20.48 -26.19
C GLY A 57 -1.75 -19.23 -25.59
N LEU A 58 -0.64 -19.37 -24.87
CA LEU A 58 0.18 -18.23 -24.45
C LEU A 58 0.94 -17.71 -25.67
N GLY A 59 0.90 -16.39 -25.89
CA GLY A 59 1.62 -15.73 -26.98
C GLY A 59 3.14 -15.74 -26.78
N GLU A 60 3.86 -15.01 -27.63
CA GLU A 60 5.29 -14.81 -27.44
C GLU A 60 5.59 -14.22 -26.06
N GLN A 61 6.69 -14.66 -25.44
CA GLN A 61 7.07 -14.20 -24.12
C GLN A 61 7.51 -12.74 -24.17
N VAL A 62 6.81 -11.88 -23.42
CA VAL A 62 7.25 -10.52 -23.10
C VAL A 62 7.66 -10.50 -21.64
N TYR A 63 8.97 -10.59 -21.38
CA TYR A 63 9.53 -10.59 -20.04
C TYR A 63 10.18 -9.24 -19.72
N LEU A 64 10.00 -8.78 -18.49
CA LEU A 64 10.62 -7.57 -17.96
C LEU A 64 11.53 -7.93 -16.78
N ASP A 65 12.78 -7.47 -16.82
CA ASP A 65 13.75 -7.67 -15.72
C ASP A 65 13.26 -7.12 -14.37
N LYS A 66 12.30 -6.18 -14.40
CA LYS A 66 11.65 -5.63 -13.21
C LYS A 66 10.96 -6.69 -12.36
N TRP A 67 10.50 -7.83 -12.91
CA TRP A 67 9.85 -8.87 -12.12
C TRP A 67 10.75 -9.46 -11.03
N HIS A 68 12.05 -9.63 -11.32
CA HIS A 68 13.00 -10.15 -10.33
C HIS A 68 13.19 -9.19 -9.15
N SER A 69 13.25 -7.88 -9.41
CA SER A 69 13.52 -6.86 -8.38
C SER A 69 12.26 -6.30 -7.71
N ARG A 70 11.10 -6.33 -8.38
CA ARG A 70 9.84 -5.68 -7.94
C ARG A 70 8.65 -6.63 -7.81
N GLY A 71 8.81 -7.89 -8.22
CA GLY A 71 7.71 -8.83 -8.39
C GLY A 71 7.96 -10.21 -7.77
N TYR A 72 9.01 -10.37 -6.97
CA TYR A 72 9.38 -11.67 -6.38
C TYR A 72 8.27 -12.26 -5.48
N ILE A 73 7.51 -11.42 -4.75
CA ILE A 73 6.34 -11.87 -3.97
C ILE A 73 5.23 -12.42 -4.89
N THR A 74 4.95 -11.77 -6.03
CA THR A 74 4.01 -12.31 -7.03
C THR A 74 4.46 -13.68 -7.54
N ILE A 75 5.76 -13.81 -7.87
CA ILE A 75 6.34 -15.09 -8.32
C ILE A 75 6.14 -16.15 -7.23
N LEU A 76 6.55 -15.86 -5.99
CA LEU A 76 6.44 -16.77 -4.85
C LEU A 76 4.98 -17.20 -4.62
N ARG A 77 4.04 -16.25 -4.62
CA ARG A 77 2.61 -16.52 -4.44
C ARG A 77 2.02 -17.40 -5.55
N ALA A 78 2.49 -17.27 -6.78
CA ALA A 78 1.98 -18.08 -7.89
C ALA A 78 2.32 -19.58 -7.77
N ILE A 79 3.41 -19.91 -7.08
CA ILE A 79 3.99 -21.27 -7.05
C ILE A 79 4.19 -21.85 -5.65
N TRP A 80 3.87 -21.12 -4.58
CA TRP A 80 4.03 -21.58 -3.19
C TRP A 80 3.42 -22.96 -2.95
N ASN A 81 2.23 -23.21 -3.50
CA ASN A 81 1.52 -24.49 -3.35
C ASN A 81 1.70 -25.44 -4.54
N VAL A 82 2.65 -25.17 -5.44
CA VAL A 82 2.90 -25.95 -6.66
C VAL A 82 4.30 -26.56 -6.68
N LEU A 83 5.32 -25.78 -6.32
CA LEU A 83 6.72 -26.22 -6.34
C LEU A 83 7.21 -26.64 -4.93
N PRO A 84 8.08 -27.65 -4.80
CA PRO A 84 8.80 -27.91 -3.55
C PRO A 84 9.77 -26.76 -3.25
N TYR A 85 10.10 -26.57 -1.97
CA TYR A 85 10.89 -25.45 -1.48
C TYR A 85 12.24 -25.31 -2.21
N GLU A 86 12.90 -26.41 -2.55
CA GLU A 86 14.18 -26.42 -3.26
C GLU A 86 14.05 -25.87 -4.69
N GLN A 87 12.94 -26.15 -5.39
CA GLN A 87 12.70 -25.57 -6.71
C GLN A 87 12.32 -24.10 -6.62
N ILE A 88 11.71 -23.64 -5.52
CA ILE A 88 11.47 -22.21 -5.26
C ILE A 88 12.79 -21.47 -5.11
N LEU A 89 13.71 -21.98 -4.29
CA LEU A 89 15.06 -21.42 -4.14
C LEU A 89 15.79 -21.34 -5.48
N GLN A 90 15.73 -22.43 -6.27
CA GLN A 90 16.31 -22.46 -7.60
C GLN A 90 15.68 -21.42 -8.54
N LEU A 91 14.35 -21.24 -8.50
CA LEU A 91 13.62 -20.32 -9.37
C LEU A 91 13.98 -18.86 -9.08
N LEU A 92 14.10 -18.50 -7.80
CA LEU A 92 14.39 -17.14 -7.33
C LEU A 92 15.88 -16.80 -7.27
N ASP A 93 16.76 -17.79 -7.46
CA ASP A 93 18.21 -17.67 -7.22
C ASP A 93 18.53 -17.23 -5.77
N TYR A 94 17.77 -17.75 -4.81
CA TYR A 94 17.90 -17.43 -3.38
C TYR A 94 18.59 -18.54 -2.59
N THR A 95 19.32 -18.14 -1.54
CA THR A 95 19.73 -19.07 -0.48
C THR A 95 18.56 -19.31 0.49
N GLU A 96 18.66 -20.37 1.28
CA GLU A 96 17.67 -20.67 2.31
C GLU A 96 17.59 -19.54 3.34
N GLU A 97 18.73 -18.98 3.76
CA GLU A 97 18.80 -17.85 4.70
C GLU A 97 18.09 -16.62 4.16
N ARG A 98 18.27 -16.33 2.86
CA ARG A 98 17.64 -15.18 2.21
C ARG A 98 16.13 -15.32 2.15
N LEU A 99 15.61 -16.47 1.72
CA LEU A 99 14.17 -16.69 1.67
C LEU A 99 13.55 -16.67 3.08
N LYS A 100 14.23 -17.23 4.08
CA LYS A 100 13.82 -17.16 5.50
C LYS A 100 13.71 -15.72 6.01
N PHE A 101 14.67 -14.87 5.66
CA PHE A 101 14.65 -13.46 6.04
C PHE A 101 13.44 -12.74 5.44
N ILE A 102 13.22 -12.89 4.12
CA ILE A 102 12.08 -12.29 3.41
C ILE A 102 10.76 -12.78 4.00
N LEU A 103 10.59 -14.11 4.17
CA LEU A 103 9.36 -14.68 4.75
C LEU A 103 9.01 -14.08 6.11
N LYS A 104 10.01 -13.76 6.93
CA LYS A 104 9.83 -13.18 8.26
C LYS A 104 9.60 -11.67 8.23
N GLU A 105 10.42 -10.95 7.48
CA GLU A 105 10.51 -9.50 7.61
C GLU A 105 9.69 -8.75 6.54
N ASP A 106 9.37 -9.32 5.37
CA ASP A 106 8.51 -8.66 4.36
C ASP A 106 7.03 -8.75 4.75
N ASP A 107 6.58 -7.80 5.59
CA ASP A 107 5.18 -7.59 5.97
C ASP A 107 4.40 -8.89 6.25
N PHE A 108 4.92 -9.71 7.16
CA PHE A 108 4.32 -10.99 7.59
C PHE A 108 4.09 -12.00 6.45
N LEU A 109 5.00 -12.05 5.47
CA LEU A 109 4.84 -12.88 4.27
C LEU A 109 4.65 -14.37 4.58
N ASP A 110 5.25 -14.90 5.64
CA ASP A 110 5.01 -16.28 6.12
C ASP A 110 3.55 -16.51 6.54
N TYR A 111 2.96 -15.59 7.30
CA TYR A 111 1.54 -15.62 7.66
C TYR A 111 0.62 -15.43 6.45
N LYS A 112 1.04 -14.59 5.48
CA LYS A 112 0.29 -14.37 4.24
C LYS A 112 0.29 -15.61 3.36
N LEU A 113 1.44 -16.25 3.16
CA LEU A 113 1.53 -17.47 2.34
C LEU A 113 0.92 -18.69 3.04
N GLY A 114 0.94 -18.70 4.38
CA GLY A 114 0.49 -19.82 5.19
C GLY A 114 1.41 -21.03 5.08
N GLU A 115 0.97 -22.14 5.67
CA GLU A 115 1.73 -23.39 5.67
C GLU A 115 2.02 -23.88 4.25
N LYS A 116 3.28 -24.28 4.02
CA LYS A 116 3.74 -24.83 2.76
C LYS A 116 3.15 -26.23 2.52
N CYS A 117 2.49 -26.44 1.38
CA CYS A 117 2.06 -27.77 0.94
C CYS A 117 3.25 -28.70 0.66
N ASP A 118 3.01 -30.00 0.84
CA ASP A 118 3.92 -31.10 0.49
C ASP A 118 3.90 -31.34 -1.03
N CYS A 119 4.60 -30.47 -1.75
CA CYS A 119 4.64 -30.48 -3.20
C CYS A 119 5.71 -31.46 -3.71
N ALA A 120 5.32 -32.38 -4.61
CA ALA A 120 6.29 -33.20 -5.32
C ALA A 120 7.14 -32.37 -6.30
N PRO A 121 8.39 -32.77 -6.59
CA PRO A 121 9.19 -32.13 -7.64
C PRO A 121 8.47 -32.10 -8.99
N VAL A 122 8.49 -30.95 -9.64
CA VAL A 122 7.82 -30.70 -10.92
C VAL A 122 8.87 -30.66 -12.03
N TYR A 123 8.81 -31.65 -12.92
CA TYR A 123 9.67 -31.72 -14.09
C TYR A 123 8.83 -31.85 -15.36
N TYR A 124 9.39 -31.37 -16.46
CA TYR A 124 8.81 -31.58 -17.78
C TYR A 124 8.74 -33.07 -18.12
N ARG A 125 7.66 -33.45 -18.78
CA ARG A 125 7.48 -34.76 -19.43
C ARG A 125 6.56 -34.62 -20.62
N GLU A 126 6.60 -35.58 -21.52
CA GLU A 126 5.62 -35.69 -22.59
C GLU A 126 4.20 -35.87 -22.05
N LEU A 127 3.24 -35.26 -22.75
CA LEU A 127 1.83 -35.38 -22.43
C LEU A 127 1.26 -36.70 -22.95
N THR A 128 0.37 -37.29 -22.16
CA THR A 128 -0.52 -38.35 -22.67
C THR A 128 -1.51 -37.77 -23.68
N ALA A 129 -2.12 -38.62 -24.50
CA ALA A 129 -3.13 -38.18 -25.47
C ALA A 129 -4.31 -37.43 -24.81
N GLN A 130 -4.72 -37.85 -23.61
CA GLN A 130 -5.77 -37.19 -22.84
C GLN A 130 -5.35 -35.81 -22.32
N GLU A 131 -4.12 -35.69 -21.82
CA GLU A 131 -3.58 -34.41 -21.35
C GLU A 131 -3.37 -33.43 -22.51
N ALA A 132 -2.94 -33.93 -23.67
CA ALA A 132 -2.84 -33.12 -24.89
C ALA A 132 -4.20 -32.60 -25.36
N GLU A 133 -5.27 -33.40 -25.25
CA GLU A 133 -6.63 -32.95 -25.54
C GLU A 133 -7.10 -31.87 -24.56
N ARG A 134 -6.87 -32.06 -23.26
CA ARG A 134 -7.17 -31.04 -22.24
C ARG A 134 -6.35 -29.76 -22.47
N THR A 135 -5.11 -29.88 -22.93
CA THR A 135 -4.26 -28.73 -23.31
C THR A 135 -4.86 -27.97 -24.49
N ARG A 136 -5.37 -28.67 -25.52
CA ARG A 136 -6.10 -28.05 -26.63
C ARG A 136 -7.34 -27.29 -26.16
N ALA A 137 -8.05 -27.80 -25.16
CA ALA A 137 -9.20 -27.10 -24.58
C ALA A 137 -8.78 -25.78 -23.88
N ILE A 138 -7.64 -25.78 -23.15
CA ILE A 138 -7.07 -24.55 -22.58
C ILE A 138 -6.79 -23.53 -23.68
N LYS A 139 -6.10 -23.96 -24.75
CA LYS A 139 -5.82 -23.07 -25.89
C LYS A 139 -7.09 -22.55 -26.54
N ALA A 140 -8.11 -23.38 -26.72
CA ALA A 140 -9.39 -22.94 -27.26
C ALA A 140 -10.06 -21.86 -26.40
N ALA A 141 -10.01 -21.99 -25.07
CA ALA A 141 -10.50 -20.96 -24.15
C ALA A 141 -9.68 -19.66 -24.24
N MET A 142 -8.34 -19.77 -24.27
CA MET A 142 -7.44 -18.62 -24.43
C MET A 142 -7.67 -17.89 -25.76
N ASP A 143 -7.77 -18.62 -26.87
CA ASP A 143 -8.04 -18.06 -28.19
C ASP A 143 -9.42 -17.39 -28.27
N LYS A 144 -10.42 -17.97 -27.60
CA LYS A 144 -11.79 -17.46 -27.60
C LYS A 144 -11.97 -16.20 -26.74
N TYR A 145 -11.36 -16.18 -25.56
CA TYR A 145 -11.66 -15.16 -24.54
C TYR A 145 -10.52 -14.19 -24.26
N VAL A 146 -9.27 -14.63 -24.32
CA VAL A 146 -8.09 -13.82 -23.92
C VAL A 146 -7.45 -13.14 -25.13
N ALA A 147 -7.21 -13.87 -26.21
CA ALA A 147 -6.56 -13.33 -27.41
C ALA A 147 -7.25 -12.06 -27.96
N PRO A 148 -8.60 -11.95 -28.00
CA PRO A 148 -9.27 -10.74 -28.46
C PRO A 148 -9.08 -9.52 -27.54
N LEU A 149 -8.79 -9.73 -26.25
CA LEU A 149 -8.52 -8.65 -25.30
C LEU A 149 -7.07 -8.17 -25.43
N VAL A 150 -6.12 -9.10 -25.47
CA VAL A 150 -4.68 -8.80 -25.64
C VAL A 150 -4.41 -8.09 -26.97
N ALA A 151 -5.14 -8.47 -28.03
CA ALA A 151 -4.99 -7.85 -29.36
C ALA A 151 -5.37 -6.35 -29.41
N ARG A 152 -6.06 -5.80 -28.41
CA ARG A 152 -6.41 -4.37 -28.33
C ARG A 152 -5.24 -3.49 -27.87
N GLY A 153 -4.12 -4.10 -27.50
CA GLY A 153 -2.97 -3.43 -26.90
C GLY A 153 -3.02 -3.47 -25.38
N PHE A 154 -1.84 -3.48 -24.75
CA PHE A 154 -1.72 -3.54 -23.31
C PHE A 154 -0.48 -2.79 -22.83
N GLU A 155 -0.60 -2.13 -21.67
CA GLU A 155 0.52 -1.55 -20.95
C GLU A 155 1.41 -2.63 -20.38
N GLN A 156 2.70 -2.38 -20.29
CA GLN A 156 3.60 -3.33 -19.65
C GLN A 156 3.42 -3.30 -18.12
N PRO A 157 3.60 -4.44 -17.41
CA PRO A 157 3.66 -4.41 -15.95
C PRO A 157 4.67 -3.38 -15.44
N PHE A 158 4.36 -2.74 -14.31
CA PHE A 158 5.13 -1.65 -13.69
C PHE A 158 5.22 -0.33 -14.48
N ASP A 159 4.41 -0.15 -15.52
CA ASP A 159 4.30 1.12 -16.27
C ASP A 159 3.25 2.07 -15.65
N PHE A 160 3.38 2.31 -14.35
CA PHE A 160 2.33 2.96 -13.57
C PHE A 160 2.08 4.42 -13.95
N PHE A 161 3.10 5.11 -14.48
CA PHE A 161 3.12 6.56 -14.66
C PHE A 161 2.89 7.01 -16.12
N ASN A 162 2.25 6.18 -16.94
CA ASN A 162 1.92 6.52 -18.32
C ASN A 162 0.89 7.68 -18.38
N LYS A 163 1.37 8.91 -18.57
CA LYS A 163 0.56 10.14 -18.68
C LYS A 163 -0.39 10.18 -19.89
N HIS A 164 -0.20 9.30 -20.87
CA HIS A 164 -0.98 9.26 -22.11
C HIS A 164 -2.01 8.13 -22.16
N ARG A 165 -2.23 7.43 -21.03
CA ARG A 165 -3.20 6.34 -20.92
C ARG A 165 -4.62 6.77 -21.30
N TYR A 166 -5.01 7.99 -20.91
CA TYR A 166 -6.34 8.55 -21.19
C TYR A 166 -6.23 9.95 -21.78
N ALA A 167 -7.22 10.33 -22.59
CA ALA A 167 -7.36 11.71 -23.03
C ALA A 167 -7.82 12.60 -21.85
N PRO A 168 -7.38 13.86 -21.76
CA PRO A 168 -7.86 14.79 -20.75
C PRO A 168 -9.39 14.94 -20.79
N LEU A 169 -10.03 14.89 -19.62
CA LEU A 169 -11.48 15.12 -19.48
C LEU A 169 -11.85 16.60 -19.55
N CYS A 170 -10.89 17.46 -19.23
CA CYS A 170 -11.07 18.90 -19.15
C CYS A 170 -10.42 19.59 -20.36
N ALA A 171 -11.15 20.51 -20.97
CA ALA A 171 -10.60 21.43 -21.96
C ALA A 171 -10.16 22.73 -21.28
N GLY A 172 -9.17 23.39 -21.87
CA GLY A 172 -8.78 24.74 -21.42
C GLY A 172 -9.90 25.78 -21.58
N LYS A 173 -9.95 26.75 -20.67
CA LYS A 173 -10.97 27.81 -20.62
C LYS A 173 -10.63 28.98 -21.56
N ALA A 174 -11.64 29.80 -21.87
CA ALA A 174 -11.41 31.08 -22.56
C ALA A 174 -10.73 32.07 -21.59
N GLY A 175 -9.67 32.74 -22.03
CA GLY A 175 -8.91 33.69 -21.20
C GLY A 175 -7.71 33.09 -20.48
N GLU A 176 -7.31 31.85 -20.77
CA GLU A 176 -6.08 31.26 -20.25
C GLU A 176 -4.84 32.01 -20.74
N VAL A 177 -3.88 32.19 -19.82
CA VAL A 177 -2.56 32.72 -20.09
C VAL A 177 -1.71 31.61 -20.69
N LYS A 178 -1.45 31.69 -22.00
CA LYS A 178 -0.61 30.75 -22.72
C LYS A 178 0.85 31.11 -22.52
N VAL A 179 1.60 30.17 -21.97
CA VAL A 179 3.05 30.28 -21.81
C VAL A 179 3.71 29.57 -22.99
N ASP A 180 4.62 30.27 -23.66
CA ASP A 180 5.34 29.76 -24.83
C ASP A 180 6.84 30.02 -24.70
N SER A 181 7.61 29.57 -25.69
CA SER A 181 9.07 29.67 -25.67
C SER A 181 9.61 31.12 -25.82
N SER A 182 8.76 32.15 -25.86
CA SER A 182 9.19 33.56 -25.75
C SER A 182 9.23 34.06 -24.30
N TRP A 183 8.67 33.30 -23.36
CA TRP A 183 8.65 33.66 -21.94
C TRP A 183 10.00 33.41 -21.28
N TYR A 184 10.37 34.27 -20.33
CA TYR A 184 11.53 34.05 -19.47
C TYR A 184 11.12 33.47 -18.11
N LEU A 185 12.05 32.78 -17.45
CA LEU A 185 11.89 32.27 -16.09
C LEU A 185 12.93 32.94 -15.20
N CYS A 186 12.49 33.78 -14.26
CA CYS A 186 13.35 34.59 -13.40
C CYS A 186 13.25 34.14 -11.94
N TYR A 187 14.38 33.81 -11.35
CA TYR A 187 14.48 33.21 -10.01
C TYR A 187 15.83 33.59 -9.37
N PRO A 188 16.02 34.85 -8.94
CA PRO A 188 17.28 35.27 -8.34
C PRO A 188 17.50 34.56 -7.00
N THR A 189 18.33 33.52 -6.99
CA THR A 189 18.62 32.70 -5.80
C THR A 189 20.04 32.15 -5.81
N ASP A 190 20.61 31.99 -4.61
CA ASP A 190 21.81 31.21 -4.33
C ASP A 190 21.50 29.85 -3.66
N ASP A 191 20.22 29.56 -3.42
CA ASP A 191 19.75 28.31 -2.84
C ASP A 191 19.85 27.16 -3.86
N ALA A 192 20.76 26.22 -3.60
CA ALA A 192 21.04 25.09 -4.49
C ALA A 192 19.83 24.16 -4.68
N LEU A 193 19.01 23.96 -3.65
CA LEU A 193 17.83 23.10 -3.74
C LEU A 193 16.77 23.76 -4.63
N LEU A 194 16.57 25.07 -4.48
CA LEU A 194 15.66 25.80 -5.36
C LEU A 194 16.13 25.77 -6.82
N LEU A 195 17.44 25.86 -7.07
CA LEU A 195 17.98 25.75 -8.43
C LEU A 195 17.60 24.40 -9.07
N GLU A 196 17.76 23.29 -8.34
CA GLU A 196 17.36 21.96 -8.83
C GLU A 196 15.85 21.87 -9.10
N MET A 197 15.02 22.39 -8.20
CA MET A 197 13.56 22.41 -8.36
C MET A 197 13.11 23.21 -9.58
N VAL A 198 13.74 24.35 -9.84
CA VAL A 198 13.44 25.19 -11.01
C VAL A 198 13.87 24.52 -12.31
N GLU A 199 14.99 23.79 -12.32
CA GLU A 199 15.43 23.03 -13.50
C GLU A 199 14.55 21.81 -13.76
N ASP A 200 14.03 21.14 -12.72
CA ASP A 200 13.01 20.10 -12.87
C ASP A 200 11.71 20.67 -13.48
N PHE A 201 11.28 21.85 -13.04
CA PHE A 201 10.13 22.55 -13.64
C PHE A 201 10.40 22.97 -15.10
N ARG A 202 11.62 23.39 -15.44
CA ARG A 202 12.02 23.67 -16.83
C ARG A 202 11.93 22.40 -17.69
N ALA A 203 12.40 21.27 -17.18
CA ALA A 203 12.30 19.98 -17.87
C ALA A 203 10.83 19.57 -18.06
N TYR A 204 9.99 19.77 -17.04
CA TYR A 204 8.55 19.54 -17.14
C TYR A 204 7.89 20.42 -18.21
N ALA A 205 8.18 21.73 -18.25
CA ALA A 205 7.66 22.64 -19.28
C ALA A 205 8.09 22.22 -20.70
N ALA A 206 9.30 21.67 -20.86
CA ALA A 206 9.80 21.16 -22.13
C ALA A 206 8.99 19.95 -22.65
N GLU A 207 8.38 19.14 -21.76
CA GLU A 207 7.44 18.07 -22.17
C GLU A 207 6.22 18.63 -22.92
N TYR A 208 5.86 19.89 -22.67
CA TYR A 208 4.80 20.62 -23.36
C TYR A 208 5.31 21.51 -24.51
N GLY A 209 6.60 21.40 -24.88
CA GLY A 209 7.22 22.18 -25.95
C GLY A 209 7.56 23.64 -25.57
N VAL A 210 7.63 23.94 -24.28
CA VAL A 210 7.99 25.27 -23.77
C VAL A 210 9.45 25.29 -23.33
N HIS A 211 10.27 26.10 -24.00
CA HIS A 211 11.67 26.33 -23.68
C HIS A 211 11.87 27.80 -23.32
N PHE A 212 12.01 28.10 -22.02
CA PHE A 212 12.15 29.47 -21.55
C PHE A 212 13.44 30.14 -22.03
N VAL A 213 13.34 31.41 -22.41
CA VAL A 213 14.49 32.27 -22.70
C VAL A 213 15.11 32.84 -21.42
N THR A 214 16.32 33.39 -21.53
CA THR A 214 17.05 33.96 -20.39
C THR A 214 16.56 35.35 -19.98
N GLU A 215 16.04 36.14 -20.92
CA GLU A 215 15.53 37.49 -20.70
C GLU A 215 14.31 37.75 -21.59
N GLY A 216 13.34 38.54 -21.11
CA GLY A 216 12.14 38.85 -21.87
C GLY A 216 11.24 39.88 -21.17
N GLN A 217 10.10 40.21 -21.80
CA GLN A 217 9.11 41.15 -21.24
C GLN A 217 8.02 40.47 -20.41
N ARG A 218 7.67 39.21 -20.72
CA ARG A 218 6.69 38.38 -20.00
C ARG A 218 7.37 37.12 -19.50
N GLY A 219 7.09 36.74 -18.25
CA GLY A 219 7.79 35.62 -17.63
C GLY A 219 7.12 35.10 -16.37
N ILE A 220 7.67 34.00 -15.89
CA ILE A 220 7.42 33.48 -14.55
C ILE A 220 8.49 34.07 -13.63
N THR A 221 8.09 34.84 -12.62
CA THR A 221 8.98 35.47 -11.65
C THR A 221 8.83 34.81 -10.28
N ILE A 222 9.91 34.29 -9.74
CA ILE A 222 9.99 33.64 -8.43
C ILE A 222 10.66 34.58 -7.44
N THR A 223 10.00 34.83 -6.31
CA THR A 223 10.50 35.70 -5.23
C THR A 223 10.60 34.93 -3.92
N LEU A 224 11.81 34.86 -3.36
CA LEU A 224 12.03 34.38 -1.99
C LEU A 224 11.90 35.54 -0.99
N ASP A 225 10.84 35.53 -0.21
CA ASP A 225 10.61 36.48 0.88
C ASP A 225 10.85 35.82 2.24
N LYS A 226 12.06 35.99 2.77
CA LYS A 226 12.51 35.39 4.04
C LYS A 226 11.73 35.85 5.27
N SER A 227 10.80 36.80 5.16
CA SER A 227 9.87 37.15 6.25
C SER A 227 8.74 36.14 6.44
N ILE A 228 8.51 35.27 5.47
CA ILE A 228 7.49 34.21 5.53
C ILE A 228 8.11 32.97 6.21
N GLU A 229 7.62 32.61 7.40
CA GLU A 229 8.18 31.51 8.20
C GLU A 229 7.60 30.12 7.87
N ASP A 230 6.37 30.05 7.32
CA ASP A 230 5.73 28.77 7.00
C ASP A 230 6.44 28.10 5.81
N GLU A 231 6.98 26.89 6.03
CA GLU A 231 7.83 26.15 5.11
C GLU A 231 7.17 25.95 3.73
N GLU A 232 5.85 25.76 3.66
CA GLU A 232 5.15 25.44 2.41
C GLU A 232 4.17 26.54 1.96
N TYR A 233 4.20 27.71 2.62
CA TYR A 233 3.41 28.86 2.20
C TYR A 233 3.82 29.33 0.81
N HIS A 234 2.82 29.66 0.00
CA HIS A 234 3.02 30.15 -1.36
C HIS A 234 1.90 31.08 -1.80
N GLU A 235 2.29 32.07 -2.61
CA GLU A 235 1.41 32.92 -3.38
C GLU A 235 1.65 32.63 -4.87
N VAL A 236 0.58 32.48 -5.65
CA VAL A 236 0.65 32.35 -7.11
C VAL A 236 -0.33 33.31 -7.74
N THR A 237 0.18 34.21 -8.58
CA THR A 237 -0.63 35.14 -9.35
C THR A 237 -0.39 34.92 -10.84
N VAL A 238 -1.45 34.67 -11.60
CA VAL A 238 -1.42 34.51 -13.07
C VAL A 238 -2.26 35.62 -13.68
N THR A 239 -1.62 36.47 -14.49
CA THR A 239 -2.28 37.56 -15.25
C THR A 239 -1.82 37.57 -16.70
N ASP A 240 -2.47 38.39 -17.53
CA ASP A 240 -2.02 38.62 -18.90
C ASP A 240 -0.60 39.21 -18.97
N ASP A 241 -0.11 39.88 -17.93
CA ASP A 241 1.23 40.49 -17.93
C ASP A 241 2.34 39.50 -17.55
N GLY A 242 2.00 38.43 -16.81
CA GLY A 242 2.98 37.42 -16.40
C GLY A 242 2.49 36.53 -15.26
N ILE A 243 3.40 35.71 -14.74
CA ILE A 243 3.14 34.82 -13.60
C ILE A 243 4.11 35.16 -12.48
N ALA A 244 3.62 35.29 -11.26
CA ALA A 244 4.44 35.55 -10.07
C ALA A 244 4.23 34.44 -9.05
N ILE A 245 5.34 33.95 -8.48
CA ILE A 245 5.35 33.01 -7.36
C ILE A 245 6.16 33.65 -6.22
N ARG A 246 5.57 33.77 -5.04
CA ARG A 246 6.24 34.30 -3.83
C ARG A 246 6.11 33.32 -2.68
N ALA A 247 7.23 33.03 -2.01
CA ALA A 247 7.29 32.10 -0.88
C ALA A 247 8.49 32.39 0.04
N GLY A 248 8.49 31.83 1.25
CA GLY A 248 9.60 31.99 2.21
C GLY A 248 10.77 31.02 2.02
N THR A 249 10.52 29.88 1.39
CA THR A 249 11.48 28.78 1.26
C THR A 249 11.44 28.19 -0.15
N ALA A 250 12.46 27.37 -0.49
CA ALA A 250 12.46 26.58 -1.72
C ALA A 250 11.22 25.64 -1.82
N THR A 251 10.83 25.01 -0.71
CA THR A 251 9.64 24.14 -0.67
C THR A 251 8.36 24.91 -0.94
N GLY A 252 8.20 26.12 -0.42
CA GLY A 252 7.06 26.99 -0.73
C GLY A 252 7.02 27.37 -2.21
N VAL A 253 8.17 27.72 -2.81
CA VAL A 253 8.23 27.95 -4.27
C VAL A 253 7.81 26.70 -5.04
N LEU A 254 8.30 25.52 -4.66
CA LEU A 254 7.93 24.26 -5.28
C LEU A 254 6.42 24.01 -5.22
N ARG A 255 5.75 24.32 -4.09
CA ARG A 255 4.28 24.25 -4.01
C ARG A 255 3.59 25.19 -5.00
N GLY A 256 4.12 26.41 -5.18
CA GLY A 256 3.65 27.33 -6.20
C GLY A 256 3.83 26.80 -7.62
N LEU A 257 4.96 26.16 -7.92
CA LEU A 257 5.20 25.51 -9.22
C LEU A 257 4.22 24.35 -9.45
N TYR A 258 3.96 23.53 -8.43
CA TYR A 258 3.00 22.44 -8.52
C TYR A 258 1.56 22.89 -8.78
N VAL A 259 1.17 24.11 -8.43
CA VAL A 259 -0.13 24.68 -8.84
C VAL A 259 -0.20 24.75 -10.37
N LEU A 260 0.86 25.23 -11.02
CA LEU A 260 0.95 25.28 -12.48
C LEU A 260 1.02 23.87 -13.07
N GLU A 261 1.87 23.00 -12.54
CA GLU A 261 2.01 21.63 -13.08
C GLU A 261 0.70 20.85 -13.01
N ASN A 262 -0.05 20.95 -11.91
CA ASN A 262 -1.36 20.28 -11.75
C ASN A 262 -2.38 20.76 -12.78
N GLN A 263 -2.44 22.06 -13.08
CA GLN A 263 -3.32 22.57 -14.12
C GLN A 263 -2.88 22.11 -15.51
N ALA A 264 -1.58 22.04 -15.78
CA ALA A 264 -1.05 21.56 -17.05
C ALA A 264 -1.30 20.06 -17.28
N GLU A 265 -1.16 19.23 -16.24
CA GLU A 265 -1.44 17.79 -16.29
C GLU A 265 -2.92 17.54 -16.60
N ARG A 266 -3.80 18.28 -15.92
CA ARG A 266 -5.26 18.15 -16.03
C ARG A 266 -5.84 18.59 -17.37
N THR A 267 -5.28 19.64 -17.96
CA THR A 267 -5.73 20.20 -19.25
C THR A 267 -4.96 19.64 -20.45
N GLY A 268 -3.82 19.00 -20.22
CA GLY A 268 -2.88 18.58 -21.26
C GLY A 268 -2.19 19.75 -21.97
N LYS A 269 -2.14 20.94 -21.37
CA LYS A 269 -1.58 22.16 -21.99
C LYS A 269 -0.77 22.99 -20.99
N PHE A 270 0.29 23.64 -21.45
CA PHE A 270 1.05 24.60 -20.65
C PHE A 270 0.42 26.01 -20.72
N ALA A 271 -0.83 26.10 -20.25
CA ALA A 271 -1.62 27.32 -20.19
C ALA A 271 -2.41 27.33 -18.88
N PHE A 272 -2.58 28.52 -18.30
CA PHE A 272 -3.06 28.67 -16.93
C PHE A 272 -4.24 29.63 -16.85
N ASP A 273 -5.23 29.29 -16.03
CA ASP A 273 -6.35 30.18 -15.74
C ASP A 273 -5.82 31.39 -14.96
N PRO A 274 -6.36 32.60 -15.19
CA PRO A 274 -6.09 33.73 -14.30
C PRO A 274 -6.41 33.35 -12.85
N MET A 275 -5.45 33.58 -11.95
CA MET A 275 -5.58 33.21 -10.54
C MET A 275 -4.82 34.20 -9.66
N ASP A 276 -5.28 34.32 -8.42
CA ASP A 276 -4.57 35.00 -7.34
C ASP A 276 -4.83 34.17 -6.08
N ILE A 277 -3.91 33.23 -5.79
CA ILE A 277 -4.05 32.32 -4.67
C ILE A 277 -2.99 32.60 -3.62
N LYS A 278 -3.39 32.46 -2.35
CA LYS A 278 -2.49 32.54 -1.20
C LYS A 278 -2.79 31.37 -0.28
N ARG A 279 -1.82 30.50 -0.11
CA ARG A 279 -2.02 29.22 0.56
C ARG A 279 -1.09 29.06 1.74
N LYS A 280 -1.69 28.92 2.91
CA LYS A 280 -1.01 28.61 4.17
C LYS A 280 -1.14 27.12 4.49
N THR A 281 -0.11 26.53 5.06
CA THR A 281 -0.11 25.10 5.37
C THR A 281 -1.03 24.82 6.55
N ARG A 282 -2.08 24.01 6.34
CA ARG A 282 -3.00 23.55 7.39
C ARG A 282 -2.53 22.25 8.01
N ILE A 283 -2.32 21.22 7.18
CA ILE A 283 -1.84 19.91 7.63
C ILE A 283 -0.33 19.86 7.42
N LYS A 284 0.47 19.77 8.49
CA LYS A 284 1.92 19.94 8.47
C LYS A 284 2.68 18.70 7.98
N ILE A 285 2.34 17.51 8.49
CA ILE A 285 2.97 16.24 8.07
C ILE A 285 1.95 15.41 7.31
N ARG A 286 2.33 14.91 6.14
CA ARG A 286 1.44 14.19 5.20
C ARG A 286 2.25 13.11 4.51
N TYR A 287 2.57 12.05 5.23
CA TYR A 287 3.39 10.98 4.69
C TYR A 287 2.55 9.79 4.22
N ILE A 288 3.09 9.10 3.22
CA ILE A 288 2.44 7.96 2.56
C ILE A 288 3.46 6.83 2.36
N ASN A 289 3.02 5.58 2.38
CA ASN A 289 3.89 4.51 1.90
C ASN A 289 3.97 4.57 0.38
N SER A 290 5.16 4.37 -0.19
CA SER A 290 5.31 4.38 -1.63
C SER A 290 4.49 3.27 -2.29
N PHE A 291 3.79 3.60 -3.37
CA PHE A 291 3.09 2.60 -4.19
C PHE A 291 4.07 1.53 -4.67
N CYS A 292 5.30 1.90 -5.01
CA CYS A 292 6.33 0.97 -5.50
C CYS A 292 7.20 0.36 -4.39
N SER A 293 6.86 0.54 -3.11
CA SER A 293 7.76 0.21 -2.02
C SER A 293 8.12 -1.28 -2.01
N LEU A 294 9.42 -1.57 -1.86
CA LEU A 294 9.83 -2.81 -1.22
C LEU A 294 9.69 -2.60 0.29
N TYR A 295 9.51 -3.68 1.06
CA TYR A 295 9.39 -3.55 2.50
C TYR A 295 10.76 -3.59 3.18
N THR A 296 11.54 -4.66 3.00
CA THR A 296 12.84 -4.84 3.68
C THR A 296 14.07 -4.37 2.90
N ASP A 297 14.09 -4.49 1.57
CA ASP A 297 15.30 -4.33 0.74
C ASP A 297 15.61 -2.90 0.29
N VAL A 298 14.82 -1.92 0.70
CA VAL A 298 14.89 -0.55 0.16
C VAL A 298 16.30 0.03 0.15
N LEU A 299 17.09 -0.22 1.20
CA LEU A 299 18.44 0.35 1.37
C LEU A 299 19.56 -0.57 0.87
N GLU A 300 19.23 -1.74 0.35
CA GLU A 300 20.17 -2.72 -0.22
C GLU A 300 20.32 -2.62 -1.74
N CYS A 301 19.29 -2.10 -2.41
CA CYS A 301 19.24 -1.91 -3.85
C CYS A 301 19.22 -0.42 -4.24
N ASP A 302 19.11 -0.15 -5.54
CA ASP A 302 18.82 1.21 -6.01
C ASP A 302 17.45 1.65 -5.47
N THR A 303 17.43 2.72 -4.68
CA THR A 303 16.22 3.26 -4.06
C THR A 303 15.22 3.76 -5.11
N ARG A 304 15.60 3.92 -6.39
CA ARG A 304 14.67 4.19 -7.51
C ARG A 304 13.68 3.05 -7.79
N ILE A 305 13.95 1.85 -7.27
CA ILE A 305 13.00 0.74 -7.33
C ILE A 305 11.75 1.09 -6.50
N SER A 306 11.96 1.54 -5.27
CA SER A 306 10.88 1.89 -4.33
C SER A 306 10.43 3.34 -4.41
N PHE A 307 11.31 4.24 -4.84
CA PHE A 307 11.07 5.67 -4.95
C PHE A 307 11.55 6.17 -6.32
N PRO A 308 10.85 5.82 -7.41
CA PRO A 308 11.10 6.42 -8.71
C PRO A 308 10.89 7.93 -8.65
N ASP A 309 11.68 8.68 -9.40
CA ASP A 309 11.62 10.15 -9.41
C ASP A 309 10.25 10.65 -9.93
N GLU A 310 9.64 9.93 -10.86
CA GLU A 310 8.29 10.21 -11.39
C GLU A 310 7.21 10.08 -10.29
N LEU A 311 7.35 9.08 -9.41
CA LEU A 311 6.43 8.88 -8.29
C LEU A 311 6.61 9.98 -7.24
N LEU A 312 7.86 10.33 -6.91
CA LEU A 312 8.16 11.41 -5.96
C LEU A 312 7.62 12.75 -6.45
N ALA A 313 7.81 13.07 -7.73
CA ALA A 313 7.24 14.27 -8.34
C ALA A 313 5.71 14.27 -8.29
N ALA A 314 5.07 13.14 -8.59
CA ALA A 314 3.62 13.01 -8.53
C ALA A 314 3.07 13.10 -7.10
N TYR A 315 3.75 12.54 -6.10
CA TYR A 315 3.43 12.74 -4.69
C TYR A 315 3.54 14.20 -4.27
N GLY A 316 4.64 14.87 -4.64
CA GLY A 316 4.83 16.29 -4.40
C GLY A 316 3.68 17.11 -4.99
N ARG A 317 3.32 16.88 -6.26
CA ARG A 317 2.17 17.53 -6.91
C ARG A 317 0.84 17.29 -6.19
N ALA A 318 0.62 16.07 -5.68
CA ALA A 318 -0.55 15.70 -4.89
C ALA A 318 -0.50 16.20 -3.44
N GLY A 319 0.45 17.06 -3.07
CA GLY A 319 0.55 17.67 -1.75
C GLY A 319 1.19 16.78 -0.69
N VAL A 320 1.58 15.55 -0.99
CA VAL A 320 2.36 14.70 -0.07
C VAL A 320 3.71 15.37 0.21
N ASN A 321 4.18 15.31 1.46
CA ASN A 321 5.52 15.79 1.85
C ASN A 321 6.34 14.77 2.64
N GLY A 322 5.89 13.53 2.69
CA GLY A 322 6.64 12.47 3.32
C GLY A 322 6.44 11.12 2.68
N VAL A 323 7.48 10.32 2.70
CA VAL A 323 7.38 8.88 2.45
C VAL A 323 7.98 8.14 3.64
N TRP A 324 7.54 6.90 3.88
CA TRP A 324 8.13 6.10 4.95
C TRP A 324 8.67 4.75 4.49
N ILE A 325 9.71 4.29 5.17
CA ILE A 325 10.38 3.00 4.98
C ILE A 325 10.49 2.24 6.30
N GLN A 326 10.57 0.92 6.27
CA GLN A 326 10.93 0.14 7.45
C GLN A 326 12.41 0.36 7.81
N GLY A 327 12.72 0.43 9.10
CA GLY A 327 14.07 0.44 9.63
C GLY A 327 14.26 -0.63 10.70
N LEU A 328 15.36 -1.39 10.60
CA LEU A 328 15.85 -2.29 11.64
C LEU A 328 17.14 -1.71 12.21
N LEU A 329 17.15 -1.30 13.48
CA LEU A 329 18.33 -0.66 14.08
C LEU A 329 19.55 -1.59 14.07
N SER A 330 19.31 -2.89 14.20
CA SER A 330 20.35 -3.92 14.13
C SER A 330 21.05 -3.97 12.77
N GLN A 331 20.38 -3.62 11.67
CA GLN A 331 20.96 -3.57 10.32
C GLN A 331 21.50 -2.19 9.92
N LEU A 332 21.08 -1.13 10.62
CA LEU A 332 21.39 0.26 10.29
C LEU A 332 22.46 0.88 11.18
N THR A 333 22.80 0.25 12.30
CA THR A 333 23.77 0.75 13.26
C THR A 333 24.51 -0.41 13.91
N PRO A 334 25.67 -0.20 14.55
CA PRO A 334 26.33 -1.24 15.31
C PRO A 334 25.42 -1.83 16.40
N ASN A 335 25.17 -3.13 16.34
CA ASN A 335 24.46 -3.88 17.36
C ASN A 335 25.46 -4.43 18.39
N PRO A 336 25.49 -3.93 19.63
CA PRO A 336 26.45 -4.36 20.64
C PRO A 336 26.16 -5.75 21.22
N PHE A 337 24.99 -6.33 20.89
CA PHE A 337 24.57 -7.64 21.39
C PHE A 337 24.84 -8.77 20.39
N VAL A 338 24.61 -8.48 19.10
CA VAL A 338 24.76 -9.43 18.00
C VAL A 338 25.41 -8.71 16.80
N PRO A 339 26.73 -8.46 16.84
CA PRO A 339 27.42 -7.60 15.87
C PRO A 339 27.27 -8.03 14.41
N GLU A 340 27.12 -9.33 14.16
CA GLU A 340 26.93 -9.89 12.82
C GLU A 340 25.63 -9.41 12.14
N GLN A 341 24.60 -9.01 12.92
CA GLN A 341 23.37 -8.44 12.34
C GLN A 341 23.59 -7.08 11.68
N SER A 342 24.68 -6.39 12.05
CA SER A 342 25.02 -5.06 11.56
C SER A 342 25.92 -5.07 10.34
N GLU A 343 26.27 -6.23 9.78
CA GLU A 343 27.11 -6.28 8.58
C GLU A 343 26.53 -5.42 7.44
N GLY A 344 27.32 -4.47 6.94
CA GLY A 344 26.93 -3.55 5.87
C GLY A 344 26.14 -2.30 6.30
N TRP A 345 26.00 -2.03 7.61
CA TRP A 345 25.22 -0.90 8.11
C TRP A 345 25.67 0.46 7.58
N GLU A 346 26.98 0.70 7.38
CA GLU A 346 27.49 1.98 6.86
C GLU A 346 27.01 2.24 5.44
N LYS A 347 26.95 1.18 4.61
CA LYS A 347 26.43 1.28 3.24
C LYS A 347 24.95 1.64 3.28
N ARG A 348 24.14 0.97 4.11
CA ARG A 348 22.70 1.26 4.24
C ARG A 348 22.44 2.69 4.72
N LEU A 349 23.22 3.20 5.68
CA LEU A 349 23.09 4.59 6.15
C LEU A 349 23.48 5.60 5.07
N LYS A 350 24.51 5.32 4.27
CA LYS A 350 24.83 6.16 3.11
C LYS A 350 23.67 6.18 2.12
N THR A 351 23.11 5.02 1.79
CA THR A 351 21.94 4.90 0.90
C THR A 351 20.73 5.68 1.46
N LEU A 352 20.51 5.65 2.78
CA LEU A 352 19.46 6.42 3.46
C LEU A 352 19.69 7.93 3.31
N ALA A 353 20.91 8.41 3.54
CA ALA A 353 21.25 9.83 3.38
C ALA A 353 21.06 10.29 1.92
N ASP A 354 21.50 9.48 0.95
CA ASP A 354 21.32 9.75 -0.48
C ASP A 354 19.82 9.78 -0.85
N LEU A 355 19.01 8.88 -0.29
CA LEU A 355 17.55 8.89 -0.46
C LEU A 355 16.92 10.16 0.13
N CYS A 356 17.29 10.57 1.34
CA CYS A 356 16.78 11.79 1.98
C CYS A 356 17.06 13.02 1.11
N ASN A 357 18.30 13.15 0.62
CA ASN A 357 18.69 14.27 -0.24
C ASN A 357 17.93 14.28 -1.57
N ARG A 358 17.71 13.11 -2.18
CA ARG A 358 16.95 12.99 -3.42
C ARG A 358 15.47 13.34 -3.21
N CYS A 359 14.84 12.86 -2.14
CA CYS A 359 13.45 13.17 -1.83
C CYS A 359 13.22 14.67 -1.56
N ALA A 360 14.21 15.37 -0.97
CA ALA A 360 14.12 16.80 -0.68
C ALA A 360 13.86 17.65 -1.94
N ARG A 361 14.39 17.24 -3.11
CA ARG A 361 14.14 17.89 -4.41
C ARG A 361 12.67 17.95 -4.80
N TYR A 362 11.86 17.03 -4.26
CA TYR A 362 10.41 16.95 -4.49
C TYR A 362 9.58 17.50 -3.32
N GLY A 363 10.22 18.15 -2.34
CA GLY A 363 9.56 18.61 -1.12
C GLY A 363 9.10 17.45 -0.22
N ILE A 364 9.77 16.29 -0.31
CA ILE A 364 9.42 15.06 0.41
C ILE A 364 10.51 14.73 1.43
N LYS A 365 10.09 14.51 2.68
CA LYS A 365 10.94 14.00 3.76
C LYS A 365 10.82 12.47 3.87
N VAL A 366 11.86 11.81 4.35
CA VAL A 366 11.83 10.34 4.59
C VAL A 366 11.59 10.08 6.07
N TYR A 367 10.61 9.24 6.39
CA TYR A 367 10.29 8.80 7.74
C TYR A 367 10.65 7.32 7.91
N MET A 368 11.18 6.95 9.07
CA MET A 368 11.53 5.56 9.34
C MET A 368 10.58 4.92 10.33
N TYR A 369 9.90 3.88 9.90
CA TYR A 369 9.13 3.00 10.76
C TYR A 369 10.06 2.08 11.54
N ILE A 370 10.08 2.22 12.87
CA ILE A 370 10.88 1.38 13.76
C ILE A 370 10.00 0.68 14.80
N ASN A 371 10.30 -0.60 15.01
CA ASN A 371 9.65 -1.46 15.98
C ASN A 371 10.74 -2.12 16.84
N GLU A 372 11.21 -1.37 17.83
CA GLU A 372 12.44 -1.64 18.58
C GLU A 372 12.21 -1.48 20.10
N PRO A 373 12.99 -2.16 20.95
CA PRO A 373 14.07 -3.10 20.64
C PRO A 373 13.55 -4.47 20.15
N ARG A 374 14.20 -5.06 19.14
CA ARG A 374 13.88 -6.43 18.66
C ARG A 374 14.29 -7.52 19.65
N GLN A 375 13.56 -8.63 19.62
CA GLN A 375 13.86 -9.83 20.40
C GLN A 375 15.17 -10.49 19.97
N LEU A 376 15.83 -11.16 20.90
CA LEU A 376 17.03 -11.96 20.64
C LEU A 376 16.77 -13.45 20.88
N PRO A 377 17.60 -14.36 20.30
CA PRO A 377 17.55 -15.79 20.60
C PRO A 377 17.69 -16.05 22.10
N VAL A 378 17.02 -17.09 22.62
CA VAL A 378 17.05 -17.38 24.06
C VAL A 378 18.46 -17.69 24.59
N GLU A 379 19.31 -18.23 23.73
CA GLU A 379 20.71 -18.60 24.01
C GLU A 379 21.57 -17.39 24.38
N PHE A 380 21.28 -16.21 23.81
CA PHE A 380 21.96 -14.96 24.17
C PHE A 380 21.80 -14.63 25.67
N PHE A 381 20.66 -14.99 26.25
CA PHE A 381 20.35 -14.67 27.64
C PHE A 381 20.91 -15.67 28.65
N ASP A 382 21.55 -16.75 28.20
CA ASP A 382 22.26 -17.66 29.09
C ASP A 382 23.50 -16.96 29.68
N ASP A 383 24.17 -16.12 28.87
CA ASP A 383 25.29 -15.26 29.29
C ASP A 383 24.85 -13.88 29.80
N HIS A 384 23.61 -13.47 29.51
CA HIS A 384 23.03 -12.17 29.89
C HIS A 384 21.64 -12.29 30.57
N PRO A 385 21.52 -13.03 31.69
CA PRO A 385 20.23 -13.34 32.30
C PRO A 385 19.51 -12.11 32.87
N ASP A 386 20.24 -11.08 33.28
CA ASP A 386 19.73 -9.80 33.77
C ASP A 386 19.08 -8.95 32.68
N MET A 387 19.43 -9.19 31.41
CA MET A 387 18.84 -8.54 30.25
C MET A 387 17.60 -9.26 29.72
N LYS A 388 17.26 -10.45 30.25
CA LYS A 388 16.15 -11.28 29.76
C LYS A 388 14.79 -10.71 30.12
N GLY A 389 14.03 -10.38 29.10
CA GLY A 389 12.63 -9.96 29.21
C GLY A 389 11.66 -11.13 29.17
N THR A 390 10.52 -10.91 28.53
CA THR A 390 9.44 -11.89 28.41
C THR A 390 9.67 -12.79 27.19
N MET A 391 9.45 -14.09 27.35
CA MET A 391 9.43 -15.04 26.23
C MET A 391 8.03 -15.09 25.62
N ARG A 392 7.97 -15.26 24.31
CA ARG A 392 6.70 -15.41 23.61
C ARG A 392 6.19 -16.85 23.79
N HIS A 393 4.92 -17.04 24.14
CA HIS A 393 4.37 -18.38 24.39
C HIS A 393 4.36 -19.27 23.13
N ASP A 394 4.09 -18.70 21.96
CA ASP A 394 4.06 -19.39 20.66
C ASP A 394 5.40 -19.33 19.91
N ASN A 395 6.44 -18.73 20.51
CA ASN A 395 7.82 -18.82 20.02
C ASN A 395 8.79 -18.88 21.22
N PRO A 396 9.05 -20.09 21.77
CA PRO A 396 9.91 -20.25 22.93
C PRO A 396 11.41 -20.07 22.62
N HIS A 397 11.77 -19.75 21.37
CA HIS A 397 13.16 -19.60 20.93
C HIS A 397 13.68 -18.16 20.95
N THR A 398 12.82 -17.18 21.27
CA THR A 398 13.24 -15.78 21.42
C THR A 398 12.68 -15.16 22.70
N ALA A 399 13.41 -14.21 23.28
CA ALA A 399 12.96 -13.39 24.40
C ALA A 399 13.13 -11.90 24.09
N THR A 400 12.27 -11.07 24.67
CA THR A 400 12.47 -9.62 24.60
C THR A 400 13.71 -9.20 25.37
N LEU A 401 14.35 -8.12 24.93
CA LEU A 401 15.32 -7.40 25.77
C LEU A 401 14.54 -6.70 26.89
N CYS A 402 15.07 -6.71 28.11
CA CYS A 402 14.46 -6.02 29.25
C CYS A 402 14.37 -4.51 28.96
N SER A 403 13.13 -4.00 28.84
CA SER A 403 12.84 -2.60 28.50
C SER A 403 13.31 -1.58 29.53
N SER A 404 13.74 -2.02 30.70
CA SER A 404 14.24 -1.17 31.79
C SER A 404 15.74 -1.37 32.06
N HIS A 405 16.43 -2.17 31.24
CA HIS A 405 17.84 -2.45 31.44
C HIS A 405 18.72 -1.34 30.84
N PRO A 406 19.69 -0.76 31.59
CA PRO A 406 20.48 0.38 31.12
C PRO A 406 21.20 0.18 29.78
N ARG A 407 21.78 -1.02 29.55
CA ARG A 407 22.45 -1.34 28.27
C ARG A 407 21.50 -1.32 27.06
N VAL A 408 20.21 -1.60 27.26
CA VAL A 408 19.20 -1.55 26.19
C VAL A 408 18.88 -0.10 25.84
N HIS A 409 18.75 0.77 26.86
CA HIS A 409 18.55 2.21 26.65
C HIS A 409 19.76 2.86 25.98
N GLU A 410 20.96 2.49 26.40
CA GLU A 410 22.21 2.95 25.78
C GLU A 410 22.27 2.54 24.31
N TYR A 411 21.97 1.28 23.99
CA TYR A 411 21.88 0.83 22.61
C TYR A 411 20.89 1.66 21.77
N LEU A 412 19.66 1.84 22.26
CA LEU A 412 18.65 2.62 21.55
C LEU A 412 19.12 4.07 21.33
N ARG A 413 19.60 4.74 22.38
CA ARG A 413 20.10 6.12 22.29
C ARG A 413 21.24 6.24 21.28
N ASP A 414 22.24 5.36 21.38
CA ASP A 414 23.44 5.47 20.55
C ASP A 414 23.15 5.07 19.10
N ALA A 415 22.30 4.07 18.86
CA ALA A 415 21.81 3.73 17.53
C ALA A 415 21.08 4.92 16.87
N MET A 416 20.13 5.55 17.58
CA MET A 416 19.43 6.73 17.06
C MET A 416 20.40 7.89 16.78
N ARG A 417 21.38 8.13 17.66
CA ARG A 417 22.42 9.16 17.46
C ARG A 417 23.24 8.87 16.20
N THR A 418 23.71 7.64 16.02
CA THR A 418 24.48 7.23 14.84
C THR A 418 23.68 7.41 13.55
N LEU A 419 22.43 6.95 13.54
CA LEU A 419 21.55 7.04 12.38
C LEU A 419 21.27 8.51 12.02
N CYS A 420 20.86 9.34 12.99
CA CYS A 420 20.57 10.75 12.75
C CYS A 420 21.81 11.55 12.34
N SER A 421 23.00 11.19 12.84
CA SER A 421 24.25 11.83 12.43
C SER A 421 24.61 11.52 10.98
N ALA A 422 24.32 10.30 10.51
CA ALA A 422 24.57 9.89 9.14
C ALA A 422 23.54 10.43 8.15
N ALA A 423 22.28 10.58 8.57
CA ALA A 423 21.18 11.10 7.75
C ALA A 423 20.48 12.30 8.41
N PRO A 424 21.13 13.49 8.46
CA PRO A 424 20.60 14.66 9.18
C PRO A 424 19.34 15.26 8.54
N ASN A 425 19.06 14.95 7.27
CA ASN A 425 17.88 15.39 6.51
C ASN A 425 16.69 14.43 6.63
N LEU A 426 16.75 13.45 7.53
CA LEU A 426 15.62 12.56 7.80
C LEU A 426 14.42 13.36 8.35
N GLY A 427 13.22 13.02 7.91
CA GLY A 427 11.98 13.67 8.38
C GLY A 427 11.62 13.28 9.80
N GLY A 428 11.73 12.00 10.15
CA GLY A 428 11.33 11.53 11.47
C GLY A 428 11.27 10.03 11.62
N PHE A 429 10.77 9.60 12.78
CA PHE A 429 10.55 8.20 13.13
C PHE A 429 9.11 7.93 13.49
N ILE A 430 8.55 6.86 12.91
CA ILE A 430 7.28 6.27 13.34
C ILE A 430 7.65 5.15 14.31
N VAL A 431 7.44 5.41 15.60
CA VAL A 431 7.83 4.52 16.69
C VAL A 431 6.61 3.74 17.14
N LEU A 432 6.52 2.48 16.70
CA LEU A 432 5.53 1.54 17.22
C LEU A 432 6.23 0.67 18.27
N THR A 433 5.91 0.91 19.53
CA THR A 433 6.32 0.05 20.65
C THR A 433 5.06 -0.65 21.16
N GLN A 434 5.16 -1.91 21.60
CA GLN A 434 4.01 -2.71 22.05
C GLN A 434 3.03 -3.12 20.92
N SER A 435 3.46 -3.91 19.93
CA SER A 435 2.55 -4.38 18.87
C SER A 435 3.15 -5.54 18.02
N GLU A 436 3.42 -5.27 16.73
CA GLU A 436 3.78 -6.19 15.65
C GLU A 436 4.91 -7.17 15.99
N ASN A 437 5.92 -6.68 16.71
CA ASN A 437 6.89 -7.54 17.40
C ASN A 437 6.85 -7.28 18.90
N ASN A 438 7.36 -8.25 19.65
CA ASN A 438 7.50 -8.10 21.09
C ASN A 438 8.69 -7.17 21.40
N THR A 439 8.42 -5.88 21.46
CA THR A 439 9.42 -4.84 21.73
C THR A 439 9.52 -4.45 23.21
N THR A 440 8.63 -4.99 24.06
CA THR A 440 8.63 -4.69 25.49
C THR A 440 8.45 -5.94 26.35
N CYS A 441 8.77 -5.87 27.64
CA CYS A 441 8.44 -6.95 28.58
C CYS A 441 6.93 -7.17 28.76
N TYR A 442 6.09 -6.18 28.45
CA TYR A 442 4.62 -6.30 28.49
C TYR A 442 4.03 -6.78 27.17
N ALA A 443 4.84 -6.91 26.11
CA ALA A 443 4.38 -7.44 24.84
C ALA A 443 4.13 -8.94 24.97
N ASN A 444 2.85 -9.33 24.99
CA ASN A 444 2.43 -10.72 24.91
C ASN A 444 1.92 -10.92 23.48
N GLY A 445 2.68 -11.67 22.68
CA GLY A 445 2.59 -11.69 21.21
C GLY A 445 1.17 -11.77 20.62
N TYR A 446 1.05 -11.24 19.41
CA TYR A 446 -0.18 -10.94 18.65
C TYR A 446 -1.26 -12.05 18.56
N HIS A 447 -1.00 -13.30 19.00
CA HIS A 447 -1.77 -14.46 18.55
C HIS A 447 -2.58 -15.26 19.58
N LYS A 448 -2.55 -15.00 20.91
CA LYS A 448 -3.47 -15.70 21.83
C LYS A 448 -4.12 -14.81 22.89
N SER A 449 -5.44 -14.72 22.78
CA SER A 449 -6.42 -14.11 23.68
C SER A 449 -6.16 -12.65 24.05
N HIS A 450 -6.82 -11.75 23.31
CA HIS A 450 -7.01 -10.33 23.61
C HIS A 450 -7.68 -10.04 24.98
N ASN A 451 -7.94 -11.08 25.79
CA ASN A 451 -8.57 -11.00 27.11
C ASN A 451 -7.70 -11.59 28.25
N ALA A 452 -6.45 -12.02 27.98
CA ALA A 452 -5.56 -12.44 29.07
C ALA A 452 -4.86 -11.20 29.65
N PRO A 453 -4.85 -11.00 30.99
CA PRO A 453 -4.08 -9.91 31.59
C PRO A 453 -2.61 -10.03 31.17
N LYS A 454 -2.05 -8.94 30.62
CA LYS A 454 -0.63 -8.88 30.24
C LYS A 454 0.21 -8.83 31.50
N VAL A 455 0.67 -10.00 31.95
CA VAL A 455 1.53 -10.13 33.13
C VAL A 455 2.98 -10.27 32.66
N VAL A 456 3.88 -9.43 33.16
CA VAL A 456 5.33 -9.64 33.05
C VAL A 456 5.69 -10.81 33.96
N LYS A 457 5.67 -12.03 33.42
CA LYS A 457 5.87 -13.24 34.23
C LYS A 457 7.34 -13.56 34.51
N MET A 458 8.28 -13.03 33.71
CA MET A 458 9.65 -13.55 33.66
C MET A 458 10.75 -12.52 33.92
N CYS A 459 10.48 -11.22 33.75
CA CYS A 459 11.47 -10.16 33.95
C CYS A 459 11.38 -9.62 35.38
N PRO A 460 12.39 -9.83 36.26
CA PRO A 460 12.31 -9.43 37.66
C PRO A 460 12.23 -7.90 37.85
N THR A 461 12.81 -7.14 36.91
CA THR A 461 12.79 -5.67 36.95
C THR A 461 11.45 -5.10 36.49
N CYS A 462 11.01 -5.43 35.28
CA CYS A 462 9.78 -4.87 34.72
C CYS A 462 8.53 -5.40 35.45
N ALA A 463 8.57 -6.57 36.08
CA ALA A 463 7.45 -7.07 36.89
C ALA A 463 7.10 -6.18 38.11
N GLN A 464 8.00 -5.28 38.50
CA GLN A 464 7.80 -4.32 39.61
C GLN A 464 7.49 -2.90 39.13
N ARG A 465 7.29 -2.69 37.82
CA ARG A 465 7.04 -1.38 37.22
C ARG A 465 5.64 -1.33 36.60
N GLU A 466 5.22 -0.15 36.18
CA GLU A 466 4.03 0.00 35.34
C GLU A 466 4.42 -0.05 33.86
N MET A 467 3.48 -0.51 33.03
CA MET A 467 3.70 -0.61 31.59
C MET A 467 4.06 0.76 30.97
N SER A 468 3.35 1.81 31.38
CA SER A 468 3.61 3.20 30.98
C SER A 468 5.03 3.66 31.30
N ASP A 469 5.61 3.25 32.44
CA ASP A 469 6.99 3.59 32.79
C ASP A 469 7.99 2.89 31.86
N THR A 470 7.74 1.63 31.50
CA THR A 470 8.64 0.87 30.61
C THR A 470 8.57 1.34 29.16
N LEU A 471 7.41 1.82 28.71
CA LEU A 471 7.26 2.47 27.41
C LEU A 471 7.97 3.81 27.40
N TYR A 472 7.79 4.62 28.44
CA TYR A 472 8.48 5.89 28.58
C TYR A 472 10.00 5.74 28.54
N ASP A 473 10.57 4.75 29.23
CA ASP A 473 12.00 4.45 29.18
C ASP A 473 12.52 4.27 27.74
N ILE A 474 11.82 3.47 26.93
CA ILE A 474 12.18 3.23 25.52
C ILE A 474 12.07 4.52 24.71
N LEU A 475 10.93 5.22 24.81
CA LEU A 475 10.66 6.44 24.05
C LEU A 475 11.64 7.56 24.42
N SER A 476 11.99 7.68 25.69
CA SER A 476 12.95 8.65 26.21
C SER A 476 14.37 8.36 25.69
N ALA A 477 14.81 7.10 25.67
CA ALA A 477 16.09 6.71 25.10
C ALA A 477 16.19 7.04 23.60
N ILE A 478 15.15 6.69 22.83
CA ILE A 478 15.05 7.02 21.40
C ILE A 478 15.11 8.54 21.21
N ARG A 479 14.27 9.28 21.94
CA ARG A 479 14.22 10.75 21.86
C ARG A 479 15.56 11.39 22.20
N GLN A 480 16.24 10.94 23.25
CA GLN A 480 17.54 11.46 23.62
C GLN A 480 18.55 11.30 22.48
N GLY A 481 18.62 10.10 21.87
CA GLY A 481 19.52 9.86 20.75
C GLY A 481 19.26 10.75 19.53
N VAL A 482 17.99 11.01 19.21
CA VAL A 482 17.59 11.94 18.14
C VAL A 482 17.97 13.38 18.49
N ARG A 483 17.61 13.84 19.70
CA ARG A 483 17.79 15.24 20.14
C ARG A 483 19.23 15.62 20.44
N ASP A 484 20.10 14.64 20.68
CA ASP A 484 21.55 14.85 20.73
C ASP A 484 22.14 15.31 19.39
N VAL A 485 21.41 15.12 18.28
CA VAL A 485 21.86 15.44 16.93
C VAL A 485 21.03 16.55 16.27
N ASN A 486 19.69 16.41 16.26
CA ASN A 486 18.81 17.32 15.51
C ASN A 486 17.45 17.48 16.21
N ASP A 487 17.08 18.72 16.51
CA ASP A 487 15.81 19.10 17.15
C ASP A 487 14.62 19.13 16.17
N LYS A 488 14.89 19.11 14.86
CA LYS A 488 13.86 19.17 13.79
C LYS A 488 13.36 17.80 13.31
N ILE A 489 14.00 16.71 13.71
CA ILE A 489 13.57 15.35 13.32
C ILE A 489 12.34 14.97 14.14
N ASP A 490 11.23 14.63 13.49
CA ASP A 490 9.99 14.30 14.18
C ASP A 490 10.06 12.92 14.87
N ILE A 491 9.40 12.81 16.02
CA ILE A 491 9.26 11.54 16.76
C ILE A 491 7.77 11.28 16.95
N ILE A 492 7.26 10.31 16.21
CA ILE A 492 5.84 10.00 16.11
C ILE A 492 5.59 8.71 16.89
N LEU A 493 4.89 8.81 18.01
CA LEU A 493 4.44 7.66 18.79
C LEU A 493 3.19 7.08 18.15
N TYR A 494 3.29 5.89 17.58
CA TYR A 494 2.13 5.20 17.01
C TYR A 494 1.41 4.38 18.07
N ALA A 495 0.26 4.87 18.54
CA ALA A 495 -0.51 4.33 19.67
C ALA A 495 -1.54 3.25 19.30
N TRP A 496 -1.44 2.64 18.11
CA TRP A 496 -2.43 1.71 17.55
C TRP A 496 -2.88 0.58 18.50
N CYS A 497 -1.95 0.02 19.29
CA CYS A 497 -2.25 -1.07 20.21
C CYS A 497 -2.62 -0.63 21.62
N PHE A 498 -2.53 0.66 21.96
CA PHE A 498 -2.63 1.10 23.36
C PHE A 498 -4.03 0.93 23.92
N SER A 499 -5.06 1.28 23.15
CA SER A 499 -6.48 1.14 23.54
C SER A 499 -6.91 -0.29 23.89
N LYS A 500 -6.17 -1.30 23.41
CA LYS A 500 -6.40 -2.73 23.70
C LYS A 500 -5.62 -3.25 24.91
N ASP A 501 -4.49 -2.62 25.19
CA ASP A 501 -3.47 -3.15 26.10
C ASP A 501 -3.45 -2.45 27.46
N PHE A 502 -3.90 -1.21 27.49
CA PHE A 502 -3.79 -0.33 28.65
C PHE A 502 -4.97 -0.56 29.59
N LYS A 503 -4.69 -0.58 30.91
CA LYS A 503 -5.76 -0.42 31.90
C LYS A 503 -6.13 1.07 32.01
N GLU A 504 -7.29 1.33 32.61
CA GLU A 504 -7.74 2.70 32.90
C GLU A 504 -6.65 3.50 33.63
N GLY A 505 -6.34 4.70 33.13
CA GLY A 505 -5.32 5.59 33.69
C GLY A 505 -3.90 5.42 33.12
N ASP A 506 -3.59 4.33 32.43
CA ASP A 506 -2.23 4.10 31.91
C ASP A 506 -1.87 5.09 30.80
N LEU A 507 -2.85 5.47 29.96
CA LEU A 507 -2.62 6.36 28.83
C LEU A 507 -2.41 7.79 29.32
N GLU A 508 -3.23 8.23 30.27
CA GLU A 508 -3.11 9.51 30.98
C GLU A 508 -1.74 9.61 31.65
N ARG A 509 -1.30 8.54 32.32
CA ARG A 509 0.01 8.48 32.96
C ARG A 509 1.14 8.57 31.93
N LEU A 510 1.08 7.80 30.83
CA LEU A 510 2.09 7.84 29.78
C LEU A 510 2.16 9.24 29.16
N ILE A 511 1.03 9.82 28.73
CA ILE A 511 0.95 11.16 28.15
C ILE A 511 1.51 12.21 29.11
N GLY A 512 1.21 12.11 30.41
CA GLY A 512 1.76 13.01 31.42
C GLY A 512 3.28 12.95 31.61
N MET A 513 3.94 11.89 31.12
CA MET A 513 5.41 11.76 31.14
C MET A 513 6.06 12.15 29.81
N LEU A 514 5.32 12.11 28.70
CA LEU A 514 5.89 12.34 27.37
C LEU A 514 6.26 13.82 27.15
N PRO A 515 7.44 14.10 26.59
CA PRO A 515 7.82 15.46 26.20
C PRO A 515 6.95 16.02 25.06
N ASN A 516 6.64 17.32 25.12
CA ASN A 516 5.74 18.02 24.19
C ASN A 516 6.24 18.12 22.73
N ASP A 517 7.49 17.74 22.46
CA ASP A 517 8.08 17.71 21.11
C ASP A 517 7.89 16.37 20.39
N MET A 518 7.06 15.48 20.95
CA MET A 518 6.60 14.24 20.31
C MET A 518 5.19 14.41 19.72
N ILE A 519 4.87 13.54 18.74
CA ILE A 519 3.58 13.52 18.06
C ILE A 519 2.83 12.24 18.44
N TYR A 520 1.58 12.37 18.88
CA TYR A 520 0.70 11.25 19.19
C TYR A 520 -0.10 10.84 17.94
N LEU A 521 0.21 9.68 17.37
CA LEU A 521 -0.46 9.11 16.21
C LEU A 521 -1.45 8.02 16.64
N GLN A 522 -2.70 8.13 16.19
CA GLN A 522 -3.72 7.09 16.36
C GLN A 522 -4.49 6.86 15.05
N VAL A 523 -5.00 5.65 14.85
CA VAL A 523 -5.91 5.34 13.74
C VAL A 523 -7.25 6.05 13.96
N SER A 524 -7.72 6.73 12.93
CA SER A 524 -8.91 7.59 13.01
C SER A 524 -10.15 6.80 13.48
N GLU A 525 -10.34 5.59 12.99
CA GLU A 525 -11.54 4.77 13.25
C GLU A 525 -11.41 3.83 14.46
N THR A 526 -10.32 3.86 15.22
CA THR A 526 -10.12 2.91 16.33
C THR A 526 -11.35 2.86 17.26
N ALA A 527 -11.88 1.66 17.47
CA ALA A 527 -13.06 1.40 18.28
C ALA A 527 -14.34 2.14 17.83
N MET A 528 -14.45 2.52 16.54
CA MET A 528 -15.67 3.09 16.00
C MET A 528 -16.77 2.01 15.94
N PRO A 529 -17.92 2.21 16.60
CA PRO A 529 -19.02 1.26 16.53
C PRO A 529 -19.66 1.27 15.15
N ILE A 530 -19.95 0.08 14.63
CA ILE A 530 -20.61 -0.14 13.34
C ILE A 530 -21.67 -1.22 13.45
N SER A 531 -22.75 -1.08 12.68
CA SER A 531 -23.84 -2.06 12.57
C SER A 531 -24.07 -2.37 11.09
N ILE A 532 -23.66 -3.55 10.64
CA ILE A 532 -23.72 -3.95 9.23
C ILE A 532 -24.54 -5.22 9.11
N GLY A 533 -25.63 -5.17 8.34
CA GLY A 533 -26.58 -6.29 8.26
C GLY A 533 -27.20 -6.69 9.60
N GLY A 534 -27.24 -5.78 10.58
CA GLY A 534 -27.73 -6.03 11.95
C GLY A 534 -26.71 -6.68 12.90
N VAL A 535 -25.44 -6.83 12.47
CA VAL A 535 -24.35 -7.32 13.31
C VAL A 535 -23.53 -6.14 13.83
N GLU A 536 -23.50 -6.01 15.15
CA GLU A 536 -22.71 -4.99 15.86
C GLU A 536 -21.24 -5.41 15.94
N SER A 537 -20.34 -4.47 15.64
CA SER A 537 -18.90 -4.66 15.84
C SER A 537 -18.16 -3.32 15.98
N LEU A 538 -16.84 -3.39 16.11
CA LEU A 538 -15.97 -2.21 16.21
C LEU A 538 -14.96 -2.21 15.07
N VAL A 539 -14.72 -1.05 14.48
CA VAL A 539 -13.61 -0.85 13.56
C VAL A 539 -12.29 -0.89 14.33
N GLY A 540 -11.34 -1.70 13.87
CA GLY A 540 -10.01 -1.77 14.46
C GLY A 540 -8.97 -0.97 13.68
N ASP A 541 -8.85 -1.22 12.37
CA ASP A 541 -7.96 -0.51 11.45
C ASP A 541 -8.41 -0.73 9.98
N TYR A 542 -7.82 0.01 9.05
CA TYR A 542 -7.94 -0.12 7.59
C TYR A 542 -9.33 0.15 7.02
N ALA A 543 -10.16 0.95 7.69
CA ALA A 543 -11.46 1.30 7.13
C ALA A 543 -11.35 2.44 6.11
N LEU A 544 -11.94 2.21 4.94
CA LEU A 544 -12.30 3.22 3.94
C LEU A 544 -13.82 3.24 3.71
N SER A 545 -14.52 2.11 3.96
CA SER A 545 -15.99 2.07 3.94
C SER A 545 -16.65 2.79 5.11
N GLN A 546 -15.96 2.85 6.25
CA GLN A 546 -16.44 3.46 7.49
C GLN A 546 -15.63 4.72 7.78
N VAL A 547 -16.30 5.86 7.91
CA VAL A 547 -15.64 7.17 7.99
C VAL A 547 -15.49 7.63 9.43
N GLY A 548 -14.24 7.77 9.88
CA GLY A 548 -13.89 8.28 11.20
C GLY A 548 -13.92 9.82 11.33
N PRO A 549 -13.34 10.37 12.40
CA PRO A 549 -12.73 9.66 13.53
C PRO A 549 -13.78 9.19 14.56
N SER A 550 -13.44 8.13 15.27
CA SER A 550 -14.25 7.59 16.37
C SER A 550 -14.25 8.52 17.59
N GLN A 551 -15.23 8.36 18.47
CA GLN A 551 -15.23 9.07 19.76
C GLN A 551 -14.03 8.67 20.64
N SER A 552 -13.59 7.40 20.57
CA SER A 552 -12.43 6.92 21.32
C SER A 552 -11.18 7.68 20.90
N THR A 553 -10.91 7.74 19.60
CA THR A 553 -9.74 8.45 19.06
C THR A 553 -9.79 9.94 19.37
N ARG A 554 -10.98 10.58 19.30
CA ARG A 554 -11.15 11.99 19.72
C ARG A 554 -10.81 12.21 21.20
N ASN A 555 -11.16 11.27 22.08
CA ASN A 555 -10.82 11.36 23.50
C ASN A 555 -9.31 11.25 23.71
N GLU A 556 -8.64 10.32 23.02
CA GLU A 556 -7.18 10.17 23.09
C GLU A 556 -6.45 11.41 22.58
N TRP A 557 -6.88 12.01 21.47
CA TRP A 557 -6.32 13.26 20.98
C TRP A 557 -6.57 14.43 21.93
N SER A 558 -7.74 14.49 22.56
CA SER A 558 -8.03 15.52 23.57
C SER A 558 -7.08 15.38 24.77
N LEU A 559 -6.80 14.16 25.20
CA LEU A 559 -5.85 13.86 26.26
C LEU A 559 -4.41 14.22 25.86
N ALA A 560 -3.99 13.86 24.64
CA ALA A 560 -2.67 14.19 24.10
C ALA A 560 -2.46 15.71 24.00
N ASN A 561 -3.45 16.43 23.47
CA ASN A 561 -3.44 17.90 23.39
C ASN A 561 -3.39 18.54 24.79
N ALA A 562 -4.13 18.00 25.77
CA ALA A 562 -4.08 18.47 27.16
C ALA A 562 -2.70 18.25 27.81
N GLY A 563 -1.98 17.19 27.39
CA GLY A 563 -0.57 16.95 27.73
C GLY A 563 0.43 17.82 26.95
N GLY A 564 -0.03 18.61 25.97
CA GLY A 564 0.81 19.48 25.14
C GLY A 564 1.46 18.77 23.95
N LEU A 565 1.05 17.54 23.63
CA LEU A 565 1.50 16.80 22.45
C LEU A 565 0.73 17.26 21.20
N LYS A 566 1.39 17.18 20.05
CA LYS A 566 0.74 17.30 18.74
C LYS A 566 0.01 16.01 18.40
N THR A 567 -1.01 16.08 17.54
CA THR A 567 -1.79 14.90 17.13
C THR A 567 -1.63 14.59 15.65
N MET A 568 -1.72 13.30 15.34
CA MET A 568 -1.69 12.76 13.98
C MET A 568 -2.77 11.69 13.84
N ALA A 569 -3.39 11.63 12.66
CA ALA A 569 -4.33 10.57 12.30
C ALA A 569 -3.72 9.64 11.24
N LYS A 570 -3.82 8.33 11.48
CA LYS A 570 -3.67 7.34 10.41
C LYS A 570 -5.02 7.12 9.75
N VAL A 571 -5.05 7.24 8.42
CA VAL A 571 -6.24 7.10 7.59
C VAL A 571 -5.96 6.20 6.38
N GLN A 572 -7.01 5.82 5.67
CA GLN A 572 -6.93 5.29 4.31
C GLN A 572 -7.53 6.29 3.34
N VAL A 573 -6.76 6.71 2.34
CA VAL A 573 -7.25 7.63 1.30
C VAL A 573 -7.51 6.90 -0.01
N ASN A 574 -6.61 6.02 -0.44
CA ASN A 574 -6.70 5.35 -1.73
C ASN A 574 -7.52 4.05 -1.67
N THR A 575 -6.98 3.09 -0.94
CA THR A 575 -7.50 1.74 -0.81
C THR A 575 -7.22 1.21 0.59
N SER A 576 -7.74 0.03 0.89
CA SER A 576 -7.52 -0.65 2.16
C SER A 576 -7.52 -2.16 1.96
N TRP A 577 -7.32 -2.93 3.03
CA TRP A 577 -7.47 -4.39 2.99
C TRP A 577 -8.91 -4.86 2.72
N GLU A 578 -9.87 -3.95 2.54
CA GLU A 578 -11.20 -4.29 2.03
C GLU A 578 -11.15 -4.67 0.54
N CYS A 579 -10.18 -4.16 -0.23
CA CYS A 579 -10.09 -4.28 -1.69
C CYS A 579 -8.73 -3.82 -2.26
N ALA A 580 -7.61 -4.28 -1.69
CA ALA A 580 -6.28 -3.70 -1.89
C ALA A 580 -5.70 -3.83 -3.31
N SER A 581 -6.24 -4.73 -4.15
CA SER A 581 -5.80 -4.88 -5.54
C SER A 581 -6.30 -3.77 -6.47
N ALA A 582 -7.24 -2.93 -6.01
CA ALA A 582 -7.61 -1.70 -6.68
C ALA A 582 -6.65 -0.57 -6.22
N PRO A 583 -5.98 0.14 -7.15
CA PRO A 583 -5.10 1.26 -6.81
C PRO A 583 -5.78 2.32 -5.94
N TYR A 584 -7.06 2.60 -6.22
CA TYR A 584 -7.97 3.33 -5.33
C TYR A 584 -9.43 2.94 -5.62
N LEU A 585 -10.32 3.23 -4.68
CA LEU A 585 -11.77 3.17 -4.92
C LEU A 585 -12.37 4.56 -5.15
N PRO A 586 -13.30 4.75 -6.11
CA PRO A 586 -13.94 6.03 -6.42
C PRO A 586 -15.00 6.47 -5.37
N VAL A 587 -14.65 6.41 -4.09
CA VAL A 587 -15.52 6.76 -2.94
C VAL A 587 -15.19 8.16 -2.40
N PHE A 588 -15.21 9.14 -3.29
CA PHE A 588 -14.80 10.53 -3.06
C PHE A 588 -15.50 11.17 -1.86
N GLY A 589 -16.80 10.93 -1.69
CA GLY A 589 -17.57 11.44 -0.56
C GLY A 589 -17.13 10.87 0.80
N ASN A 590 -16.59 9.64 0.84
CA ASN A 590 -16.01 9.09 2.07
C ASN A 590 -14.71 9.80 2.42
N VAL A 591 -13.82 9.99 1.45
CA VAL A 591 -12.52 10.67 1.63
C VAL A 591 -12.74 12.12 2.05
N ASP A 592 -13.61 12.84 1.34
CA ASP A 592 -13.99 14.22 1.64
C ASP A 592 -14.48 14.36 3.10
N ARG A 593 -15.50 13.58 3.47
CA ARG A 593 -16.05 13.59 4.83
C ARG A 593 -15.01 13.25 5.89
N HIS A 594 -14.13 12.30 5.60
CA HIS A 594 -13.11 11.85 6.54
C HIS A 594 -12.07 12.93 6.83
N ILE A 595 -11.48 13.52 5.79
CA ILE A 595 -10.46 14.56 5.96
C ILE A 595 -11.10 15.82 6.55
N SER A 596 -12.31 16.20 6.13
CA SER A 596 -13.06 17.31 6.74
C SER A 596 -13.33 17.08 8.23
N ASN A 597 -13.73 15.86 8.63
CA ASN A 597 -13.93 15.52 10.05
C ASN A 597 -12.64 15.64 10.89
N LEU A 598 -11.48 15.35 10.30
CA LEU A 598 -10.17 15.46 10.97
C LEU A 598 -9.71 16.91 11.10
N VAL A 599 -9.90 17.72 10.06
CA VAL A 599 -9.67 19.17 10.12
C VAL A 599 -10.54 19.79 11.23
N ASN A 600 -11.83 19.43 11.28
CA ASN A 600 -12.74 19.89 12.34
C ASN A 600 -12.38 19.36 13.74
N ALA A 601 -11.65 18.24 13.82
CA ALA A 601 -11.13 17.71 15.08
C ALA A 601 -9.83 18.40 15.54
N GLY A 602 -9.26 19.31 14.73
CA GLY A 602 -8.00 19.98 15.02
C GLY A 602 -6.76 19.10 14.79
N VAL A 603 -6.89 18.01 14.01
CA VAL A 603 -5.73 17.19 13.65
C VAL A 603 -4.89 17.92 12.61
N GLU A 604 -3.61 18.09 12.90
CA GLU A 604 -2.68 18.84 12.06
C GLU A 604 -1.68 17.96 11.29
N ASN A 605 -1.73 16.64 11.45
CA ASN A 605 -0.81 15.70 10.80
C ASN A 605 -1.52 14.42 10.33
N LEU A 606 -1.08 13.84 9.21
CA LEU A 606 -1.69 12.67 8.58
C LEU A 606 -0.65 11.62 8.15
N MET A 607 -0.99 10.36 8.44
CA MET A 607 -0.46 9.18 7.77
C MET A 607 -1.52 8.69 6.77
N LEU A 608 -1.24 8.80 5.47
CA LEU A 608 -2.24 8.66 4.40
C LEU A 608 -2.47 7.22 3.92
N SER A 609 -1.56 6.30 4.25
CA SER A 609 -1.64 4.87 3.94
C SER A 609 -0.79 4.04 4.91
N TRP A 610 -0.87 2.71 4.80
CA TRP A 610 0.02 1.75 5.50
C TRP A 610 0.84 0.95 4.47
N THR A 611 1.18 -0.32 4.76
CA THR A 611 2.06 -1.18 3.95
C THR A 611 1.58 -1.43 2.53
N HIS A 612 0.30 -1.21 2.25
CA HIS A 612 -0.25 -1.45 0.92
C HIS A 612 0.07 -0.40 -0.14
N GLY A 613 0.81 0.65 0.25
CA GLY A 613 1.24 1.71 -0.64
C GLY A 613 0.12 2.70 -0.95
N GLY A 614 0.49 3.84 -1.53
CA GLY A 614 -0.48 4.85 -1.92
C GLY A 614 -0.37 5.23 -3.38
N TYR A 615 -1.32 4.82 -4.21
CA TYR A 615 -1.38 5.24 -5.61
C TYR A 615 -1.66 6.74 -5.77
N ILE A 616 -1.20 7.36 -6.85
CA ILE A 616 -1.51 8.75 -7.21
C ILE A 616 -2.93 8.78 -7.77
N SER A 617 -3.91 9.23 -6.98
CA SER A 617 -5.32 9.16 -7.33
C SER A 617 -6.07 10.47 -7.14
N ASP A 618 -7.30 10.53 -7.66
CA ASP A 618 -8.23 11.61 -7.34
C ASP A 618 -8.60 11.65 -5.84
N ASN A 619 -8.56 10.52 -5.12
CA ASN A 619 -8.75 10.52 -3.66
C ASN A 619 -7.65 11.32 -2.97
N LEU A 620 -6.39 11.16 -3.38
CA LEU A 620 -5.29 11.98 -2.84
C LEU A 620 -5.46 13.46 -3.19
N ARG A 621 -5.91 13.78 -4.41
CA ARG A 621 -6.19 15.18 -4.80
C ARG A 621 -7.32 15.79 -3.97
N ILE A 622 -8.38 15.03 -3.70
CA ILE A 622 -9.48 15.43 -2.81
C ILE A 622 -8.96 15.65 -1.38
N ALA A 623 -8.16 14.73 -0.83
CA ALA A 623 -7.54 14.93 0.48
C ALA A 623 -6.64 16.18 0.49
N ALA A 624 -5.90 16.41 -0.60
CA ALA A 624 -4.99 17.53 -0.74
C ALA A 624 -5.68 18.90 -0.76
N SER A 625 -6.95 18.96 -1.16
CA SER A 625 -7.77 20.17 -1.09
C SER A 625 -7.92 20.72 0.35
N TYR A 626 -7.66 19.88 1.37
CA TYR A 626 -7.68 20.25 2.78
C TYR A 626 -6.30 20.53 3.39
N PHE A 627 -5.20 20.23 2.68
CA PHE A 627 -3.84 20.37 3.23
C PHE A 627 -3.41 21.83 3.41
N PHE A 628 -4.05 22.73 2.67
CA PHE A 628 -3.80 24.17 2.72
C PHE A 628 -5.06 24.96 3.06
N GLU A 629 -4.87 26.11 3.68
CA GLU A 629 -5.85 27.18 3.81
C GLU A 629 -5.67 28.16 2.66
N ASP A 630 -6.67 28.23 1.79
CA ASP A 630 -6.72 29.24 0.73
C ASP A 630 -7.34 30.52 1.29
N GLU A 631 -6.53 31.55 1.48
CA GLU A 631 -6.95 32.84 2.05
C GLU A 631 -7.85 33.65 1.10
N THR A 632 -7.92 33.22 -0.16
CA THR A 632 -8.61 33.90 -1.26
C THR A 632 -9.87 33.17 -1.72
N ALA A 633 -10.18 31.99 -1.16
CA ALA A 633 -11.35 31.21 -1.55
C ALA A 633 -12.68 31.84 -1.08
N ALA A 634 -13.60 32.09 -2.01
CA ALA A 634 -14.97 32.52 -1.71
C ALA A 634 -16.00 31.72 -2.53
N GLY A 635 -16.95 31.06 -1.85
CA GLY A 635 -18.23 30.61 -2.42
C GLY A 635 -18.41 29.11 -2.68
N GLU A 636 -17.37 28.36 -3.05
CA GLU A 636 -17.43 26.92 -3.34
C GLU A 636 -16.64 26.09 -2.32
N SER A 637 -17.06 24.84 -2.06
CA SER A 637 -16.30 23.93 -1.19
C SER A 637 -15.02 23.46 -1.88
N ALA A 638 -13.94 23.23 -1.12
CA ALA A 638 -12.66 22.75 -1.68
C ALA A 638 -12.81 21.41 -2.43
N PHE A 639 -13.75 20.57 -1.97
CA PHE A 639 -14.14 19.33 -2.62
C PHE A 639 -14.79 19.57 -3.98
N ASP A 640 -15.84 20.39 -4.04
CA ASP A 640 -16.56 20.67 -5.29
C ASP A 640 -15.63 21.30 -6.32
N GLN A 641 -14.79 22.25 -5.90
CA GLN A 641 -13.78 22.86 -6.75
C GLN A 641 -12.84 21.79 -7.33
N THR A 642 -12.30 20.90 -6.50
CA THR A 642 -11.36 19.85 -6.95
C THR A 642 -12.02 18.89 -7.96
N VAL A 643 -13.26 18.47 -7.71
CA VAL A 643 -13.98 17.57 -8.63
C VAL A 643 -14.35 18.29 -9.93
N ASN A 644 -14.80 19.54 -9.87
CA ASN A 644 -15.08 20.36 -11.04
C ASN A 644 -13.84 20.58 -11.90
N GLU A 645 -12.72 20.83 -11.25
CA GLU A 645 -11.44 20.99 -11.89
C GLU A 645 -10.99 19.70 -12.61
N ASN A 646 -11.07 18.54 -11.97
CA ASN A 646 -10.57 17.27 -12.52
C ASN A 646 -11.47 16.65 -13.59
N PHE A 647 -12.78 16.85 -13.49
CA PHE A 647 -13.77 16.16 -14.34
C PHE A 647 -14.55 17.10 -15.28
N GLY A 648 -14.47 18.41 -15.08
CA GLY A 648 -15.06 19.42 -15.97
C GLY A 648 -16.56 19.17 -16.20
N PRO A 649 -17.01 18.99 -17.46
CA PRO A 649 -18.44 18.78 -17.75
C PRO A 649 -19.00 17.48 -17.17
N TRP A 650 -18.16 16.57 -16.69
CA TRP A 650 -18.57 15.29 -16.08
C TRP A 650 -18.66 15.36 -14.55
N ALA A 651 -18.27 16.48 -13.92
CA ALA A 651 -18.12 16.58 -12.48
C ALA A 651 -19.40 16.25 -11.70
N ASP A 652 -20.56 16.78 -12.09
CA ASP A 652 -21.83 16.48 -11.42
C ASP A 652 -22.18 14.99 -11.47
N LYS A 653 -21.97 14.36 -12.64
CA LYS A 653 -22.20 12.93 -12.82
C LYS A 653 -21.24 12.10 -11.96
N VAL A 654 -19.97 12.48 -11.90
CA VAL A 654 -18.95 11.84 -11.08
C VAL A 654 -19.30 11.94 -9.59
N LYS A 655 -19.75 13.11 -9.11
CA LYS A 655 -20.21 13.29 -7.72
C LYS A 655 -21.36 12.35 -7.39
N VAL A 656 -22.39 12.31 -8.24
CA VAL A 656 -23.56 11.43 -8.00
C VAL A 656 -23.17 9.96 -8.04
N ALA A 657 -22.37 9.53 -9.02
CA ALA A 657 -21.90 8.15 -9.11
C ALA A 657 -21.02 7.76 -7.92
N SER A 658 -20.12 8.65 -7.49
CA SER A 658 -19.27 8.43 -6.32
C SER A 658 -20.07 8.28 -5.04
N ASN A 659 -21.17 9.03 -4.88
CA ASN A 659 -22.08 8.83 -3.74
C ASN A 659 -22.73 7.45 -3.78
N CYS A 660 -23.16 6.96 -4.96
CA CYS A 660 -23.64 5.59 -5.09
C CYS A 660 -22.58 4.56 -4.69
N PHE A 661 -21.32 4.78 -5.06
CA PHE A 661 -20.21 3.91 -4.67
C PHE A 661 -19.94 3.97 -3.15
N CYS A 662 -20.04 5.15 -2.51
CA CYS A 662 -19.94 5.28 -1.06
C CYS A 662 -21.06 4.50 -0.34
N ASP A 663 -22.31 4.67 -0.80
CA ASP A 663 -23.49 4.00 -0.25
C ASP A 663 -23.46 2.48 -0.44
N ALA A 664 -22.86 2.02 -1.55
CA ALA A 664 -22.59 0.62 -1.81
C ALA A 664 -21.51 0.09 -0.86
N PHE A 665 -20.40 0.81 -0.74
CA PHE A 665 -19.25 0.36 0.04
C PHE A 665 -19.53 0.32 1.54
N ALA A 666 -20.42 1.18 2.04
CA ALA A 666 -20.93 1.11 3.41
C ALA A 666 -21.61 -0.23 3.76
N GLU A 667 -22.06 -1.02 2.77
CA GLU A 667 -22.62 -2.36 2.98
C GLU A 667 -21.55 -3.45 3.14
N PHE A 668 -20.27 -3.15 2.90
CA PHE A 668 -19.18 -4.12 3.00
C PHE A 668 -19.20 -4.77 4.39
N PRO A 669 -19.22 -6.11 4.51
CA PRO A 669 -19.30 -6.80 5.81
C PRO A 669 -17.97 -6.67 6.57
N PHE A 670 -17.73 -5.49 7.11
CA PHE A 670 -16.46 -5.09 7.69
C PHE A 670 -16.15 -5.86 8.98
N SER A 671 -15.10 -6.67 8.92
CA SER A 671 -14.31 -7.03 10.10
C SER A 671 -12.86 -7.24 9.66
N ILE A 672 -11.89 -7.03 10.54
CA ILE A 672 -10.46 -7.23 10.19
C ILE A 672 -10.22 -8.66 9.66
N GLN A 673 -10.88 -9.66 10.24
CA GLN A 673 -10.70 -11.04 9.78
C GLN A 673 -11.38 -11.26 8.42
N SER A 674 -12.57 -10.70 8.21
CA SER A 674 -13.27 -10.80 6.92
C SER A 674 -12.50 -10.16 5.78
N MET A 675 -11.91 -8.98 6.00
CA MET A 675 -11.10 -8.32 4.99
C MET A 675 -9.79 -9.09 4.72
N TYR A 676 -9.15 -9.67 5.75
CA TYR A 676 -7.91 -10.42 5.58
C TYR A 676 -8.11 -11.76 4.88
N PHE A 677 -9.14 -12.51 5.23
CA PHE A 677 -9.32 -13.87 4.75
C PHE A 677 -10.31 -13.98 3.59
N GLY A 678 -11.19 -12.99 3.44
CA GLY A 678 -12.22 -12.97 2.41
C GLY A 678 -11.68 -12.74 0.99
N PRO A 679 -12.51 -13.00 -0.03
CA PRO A 679 -12.09 -12.94 -1.42
C PRO A 679 -11.96 -11.52 -1.99
N SER A 680 -12.37 -10.46 -1.27
CA SER A 680 -12.49 -9.11 -1.86
C SER A 680 -11.17 -8.47 -2.30
N ASN A 681 -10.04 -8.81 -1.69
CA ASN A 681 -8.72 -8.37 -2.17
C ASN A 681 -8.29 -9.09 -3.45
N THR A 682 -8.78 -10.30 -3.70
CA THR A 682 -8.37 -11.13 -4.85
C THR A 682 -9.36 -11.01 -6.00
N GLY A 683 -10.65 -10.84 -5.68
CA GLY A 683 -11.76 -10.82 -6.63
C GLY A 683 -11.69 -11.99 -7.61
N ALA A 684 -11.68 -11.66 -8.91
CA ALA A 684 -11.57 -12.62 -10.01
C ALA A 684 -10.30 -13.49 -9.99
N GLY A 685 -9.27 -13.12 -9.23
CA GLY A 685 -8.05 -13.94 -9.09
C GLY A 685 -8.23 -15.18 -8.21
N ASN A 686 -9.28 -15.29 -7.39
CA ASN A 686 -9.50 -16.47 -6.57
C ASN A 686 -10.20 -17.58 -7.37
N LEU A 687 -9.71 -18.81 -7.30
CA LEU A 687 -10.23 -19.92 -8.09
C LEU A 687 -11.51 -20.52 -7.49
N PHE A 688 -12.37 -21.09 -8.33
CA PHE A 688 -13.45 -21.97 -7.87
C PHE A 688 -12.93 -23.38 -7.64
N TYR A 689 -13.37 -23.99 -6.54
CA TYR A 689 -13.02 -25.36 -6.19
C TYR A 689 -14.27 -26.24 -6.33
N PRO A 690 -14.32 -27.15 -7.32
CA PRO A 690 -15.49 -28.00 -7.57
C PRO A 690 -15.81 -28.94 -6.41
N GLU A 691 -14.78 -29.32 -5.67
CA GLU A 691 -14.84 -30.02 -4.40
C GLU A 691 -14.14 -29.16 -3.34
N PRO A 692 -14.49 -29.26 -2.05
CA PRO A 692 -13.84 -28.49 -0.98
C PRO A 692 -12.32 -28.64 -1.03
N SER A 693 -11.59 -27.50 -1.05
CA SER A 693 -10.12 -27.54 -1.17
C SER A 693 -9.44 -28.11 0.07
N GLY A 694 -10.09 -28.03 1.23
CA GLY A 694 -9.52 -28.36 2.54
C GLY A 694 -8.43 -27.36 3.00
N MET A 695 -8.22 -26.27 2.26
CA MET A 695 -7.21 -25.28 2.55
C MET A 695 -7.79 -24.14 3.40
N PRO A 696 -7.15 -23.79 4.53
CA PRO A 696 -7.58 -22.64 5.31
C PRO A 696 -7.21 -21.33 4.60
N ALA A 697 -8.12 -20.35 4.62
CA ALA A 697 -7.80 -19.01 4.11
C ALA A 697 -6.61 -18.39 4.86
N THR A 698 -5.74 -17.68 4.12
CA THR A 698 -4.55 -17.01 4.65
C THR A 698 -4.69 -15.49 4.61
N MET A 699 -3.92 -14.79 5.44
CA MET A 699 -4.05 -13.35 5.60
C MET A 699 -3.64 -12.65 4.30
N THR A 700 -4.56 -11.92 3.68
CA THR A 700 -4.31 -11.07 2.50
C THR A 700 -3.50 -11.79 1.41
N CYS A 701 -3.79 -13.07 1.13
CA CYS A 701 -3.10 -13.79 0.04
C CYS A 701 -3.97 -14.84 -0.64
N TYR A 702 -4.37 -15.91 0.07
CA TYR A 702 -5.15 -17.01 -0.49
C TYR A 702 -6.49 -17.17 0.25
N PRO A 703 -7.62 -16.77 -0.35
CA PRO A 703 -8.93 -16.99 0.24
C PRO A 703 -9.40 -18.46 0.14
N TYR A 704 -8.99 -19.17 -0.91
CA TYR A 704 -9.47 -20.53 -1.25
C TYR A 704 -11.00 -20.61 -1.36
N ASP A 705 -11.66 -21.37 -0.50
CA ASP A 705 -13.11 -21.56 -0.41
C ASP A 705 -13.58 -21.63 1.06
N ASP A 706 -12.83 -21.01 1.98
CA ASP A 706 -13.03 -21.08 3.44
C ASP A 706 -14.05 -20.04 3.94
N ILE A 707 -15.33 -20.27 3.60
CA ILE A 707 -16.43 -19.37 3.95
C ILE A 707 -16.53 -19.05 5.45
N GLU A 708 -16.12 -19.98 6.30
CA GLU A 708 -16.14 -19.82 7.76
C GLU A 708 -15.15 -18.76 8.24
N ARG A 709 -13.92 -18.76 7.70
CA ARG A 709 -12.97 -17.66 7.97
C ARG A 709 -13.36 -16.36 7.28
N TRP A 710 -13.91 -16.42 6.08
CA TRP A 710 -14.34 -15.22 5.34
C TRP A 710 -15.40 -14.44 6.12
N ARG A 711 -16.45 -15.12 6.59
CA ARG A 711 -17.56 -14.47 7.29
C ARG A 711 -17.21 -14.02 8.71
N HIS A 712 -16.27 -14.70 9.37
CA HIS A 712 -15.85 -14.41 10.75
C HIS A 712 -17.04 -14.23 11.71
N ILE A 713 -17.38 -12.99 12.09
CA ILE A 713 -18.48 -12.68 13.01
C ILE A 713 -19.87 -12.70 12.35
N TYR A 714 -19.95 -12.61 11.02
CA TYR A 714 -21.22 -12.50 10.33
C TYR A 714 -21.88 -13.88 10.17
N PRO A 715 -23.18 -14.01 10.47
CA PRO A 715 -23.96 -15.16 10.02
C PRO A 715 -23.86 -15.28 8.50
N VAL A 716 -23.80 -16.52 7.99
CA VAL A 716 -23.55 -16.80 6.57
C VAL A 716 -24.53 -16.08 5.64
N GLU A 717 -25.83 -16.07 5.99
CA GLU A 717 -26.87 -15.38 5.23
C GLU A 717 -26.67 -13.86 5.23
N VAL A 718 -26.24 -13.28 6.36
CA VAL A 718 -25.95 -11.85 6.45
C VAL A 718 -24.76 -11.51 5.57
N TYR A 719 -23.66 -12.26 5.67
CA TYR A 719 -22.46 -12.06 4.87
C TYR A 719 -22.76 -12.11 3.35
N GLN A 720 -23.49 -13.15 2.92
CA GLN A 720 -23.96 -13.30 1.54
C GLN A 720 -24.82 -12.11 1.09
N ASN A 721 -25.82 -11.74 1.90
CA ASN A 721 -26.74 -10.66 1.55
C ASN A 721 -26.06 -9.29 1.50
N GLN A 722 -25.05 -9.04 2.34
CA GLN A 722 -24.29 -7.79 2.31
C GLN A 722 -23.50 -7.64 1.00
N TYR A 723 -22.83 -8.71 0.51
CA TYR A 723 -22.18 -8.66 -0.81
C TYR A 723 -23.18 -8.47 -1.97
N ARG A 724 -24.36 -9.10 -1.90
CA ARG A 724 -25.42 -8.89 -2.91
C ARG A 724 -25.91 -7.44 -2.93
N LYS A 725 -26.15 -6.83 -1.76
CA LYS A 725 -26.53 -5.42 -1.65
C LYS A 725 -25.43 -4.51 -2.18
N LEU A 726 -24.20 -4.75 -1.77
CA LEU A 726 -23.04 -3.98 -2.20
C LEU A 726 -22.91 -4.01 -3.73
N ARG A 727 -22.95 -5.21 -4.33
CA ARG A 727 -22.93 -5.40 -5.79
C ARG A 727 -24.05 -4.61 -6.48
N ALA A 728 -25.29 -4.76 -6.03
CA ALA A 728 -26.44 -4.11 -6.63
C ALA A 728 -26.36 -2.58 -6.56
N LYS A 729 -26.01 -2.03 -5.39
CA LYS A 729 -25.85 -0.58 -5.21
C LYS A 729 -24.70 -0.01 -6.05
N TRP A 730 -23.59 -0.74 -6.15
CA TRP A 730 -22.45 -0.31 -6.96
C TRP A 730 -22.81 -0.25 -8.46
N GLU A 731 -23.61 -1.20 -8.95
CA GLU A 731 -24.10 -1.22 -10.33
C GLU A 731 -24.90 0.04 -10.68
N GLU A 732 -25.67 0.62 -9.74
CA GLU A 732 -26.38 1.88 -9.99
C GLU A 732 -25.41 3.04 -10.30
N GLY A 733 -24.28 3.11 -9.61
CA GLY A 733 -23.23 4.09 -9.90
C GLY A 733 -22.59 3.87 -11.29
N LEU A 734 -22.40 2.61 -11.70
CA LEU A 734 -21.86 2.28 -13.03
C LEU A 734 -22.78 2.75 -14.16
N LYS A 735 -24.10 2.61 -14.00
CA LYS A 735 -25.09 3.07 -15.00
C LYS A 735 -24.95 4.57 -15.28
N LEU A 736 -24.62 5.37 -14.26
CA LEU A 736 -24.48 6.81 -14.39
C LEU A 736 -23.28 7.22 -15.23
N VAL A 737 -22.21 6.42 -15.22
CA VAL A 737 -20.90 6.76 -15.83
C VAL A 737 -20.61 5.95 -17.10
N ALA A 738 -21.59 5.17 -17.56
CA ALA A 738 -21.45 4.28 -18.71
C ALA A 738 -21.09 5.03 -20.01
N ASP A 739 -21.62 6.23 -20.20
CA ASP A 739 -21.41 7.11 -21.35
C ASP A 739 -20.18 8.02 -21.23
N MET A 740 -19.48 8.02 -20.08
CA MET A 740 -18.24 8.78 -19.93
C MET A 740 -17.15 8.21 -20.85
N PRO A 741 -16.23 9.06 -21.35
CA PRO A 741 -15.03 8.58 -22.05
C PRO A 741 -14.18 7.70 -21.13
N ALA A 742 -13.28 6.92 -21.74
CA ALA A 742 -12.30 6.14 -20.99
C ALA A 742 -11.42 7.07 -20.15
N CYS A 743 -11.41 6.83 -18.85
CA CYS A 743 -10.62 7.56 -17.85
C CYS A 743 -10.40 6.66 -16.64
N GLU A 744 -9.45 7.05 -15.80
CA GLU A 744 -9.06 6.23 -14.64
C GLU A 744 -10.22 6.02 -13.66
N PHE A 745 -11.00 7.06 -13.37
CA PHE A 745 -12.20 6.96 -12.52
C PHE A 745 -13.17 5.88 -13.03
N LYS A 746 -13.42 5.83 -14.34
CA LYS A 746 -14.28 4.81 -14.95
C LYS A 746 -13.66 3.42 -14.77
N ASP A 747 -12.37 3.27 -15.07
CA ASP A 747 -11.68 1.98 -14.91
C ASP A 747 -11.69 1.49 -13.47
N MET A 748 -11.47 2.37 -12.48
CA MET A 748 -11.55 1.99 -11.06
C MET A 748 -12.97 1.68 -10.61
N ALA A 749 -13.99 2.37 -11.13
CA ALA A 749 -15.38 2.06 -10.85
C ALA A 749 -15.75 0.66 -11.33
N TYR A 750 -15.40 0.30 -12.58
CA TYR A 750 -15.66 -1.03 -13.13
C TYR A 750 -14.78 -2.10 -12.48
N TYR A 751 -13.51 -1.82 -12.21
CA TYR A 751 -12.64 -2.79 -11.53
C TYR A 751 -13.12 -3.07 -10.10
N GLY A 752 -13.47 -2.04 -9.33
CA GLY A 752 -14.09 -2.19 -8.01
C GLY A 752 -15.34 -3.07 -8.06
N TYR A 753 -16.21 -2.88 -9.06
CA TYR A 753 -17.35 -3.77 -9.28
C TYR A 753 -16.94 -5.23 -9.49
N THR A 754 -15.90 -5.51 -10.29
CA THR A 754 -15.46 -6.90 -10.50
C THR A 754 -14.97 -7.56 -9.21
N LEU A 755 -14.29 -6.84 -8.31
CA LEU A 755 -13.90 -7.36 -7.00
C LEU A 755 -15.10 -7.83 -6.19
N PHE A 756 -16.15 -7.01 -6.15
CA PHE A 756 -17.35 -7.28 -5.37
C PHE A 756 -18.27 -8.30 -6.01
N ALA A 757 -18.47 -8.22 -7.33
CA ALA A 757 -19.28 -9.16 -8.08
C ALA A 757 -18.67 -10.56 -8.02
N CYS A 758 -17.35 -10.69 -8.24
CA CYS A 758 -16.67 -11.97 -8.10
C CYS A 758 -16.73 -12.50 -6.67
N SER A 759 -16.49 -11.66 -5.65
CA SER A 759 -16.62 -12.07 -4.25
C SER A 759 -18.03 -12.61 -3.94
N SER A 760 -19.08 -11.94 -4.43
CA SER A 760 -20.46 -12.41 -4.30
C SER A 760 -20.67 -13.75 -5.00
N ASN A 761 -20.15 -13.93 -6.22
CA ASN A 761 -20.25 -15.20 -6.95
C ASN A 761 -19.53 -16.33 -6.23
N GLN A 762 -18.39 -16.06 -5.59
CA GLN A 762 -17.63 -17.04 -4.83
C GLN A 762 -18.37 -17.53 -3.60
N ILE A 763 -18.95 -16.60 -2.84
CA ILE A 763 -19.78 -16.93 -1.69
C ILE A 763 -20.95 -17.80 -2.14
N ASP A 764 -21.67 -17.39 -3.18
CA ASP A 764 -22.82 -18.13 -3.69
C ASP A 764 -22.42 -19.50 -4.25
N TYR A 765 -21.28 -19.60 -4.93
CA TYR A 765 -20.78 -20.85 -5.49
C TYR A 765 -20.42 -21.86 -4.40
N VAL A 766 -19.68 -21.42 -3.36
CA VAL A 766 -19.29 -22.29 -2.23
C VAL A 766 -20.53 -22.78 -1.49
N LEU A 767 -21.48 -21.89 -1.19
CA LEU A 767 -22.71 -22.26 -0.49
C LEU A 767 -23.59 -23.20 -1.32
N GLN A 768 -23.66 -23.00 -2.64
CA GLN A 768 -24.40 -23.90 -3.52
C GLN A 768 -23.74 -25.28 -3.62
N ARG A 769 -22.40 -25.31 -3.74
CA ARG A 769 -21.62 -26.55 -3.81
C ARG A 769 -21.76 -27.39 -2.53
N ASP A 770 -21.64 -26.75 -1.38
CA ASP A 770 -21.66 -27.43 -0.07
C ASP A 770 -23.08 -27.73 0.43
N GLY A 771 -24.09 -27.07 -0.14
CA GLY A 771 -25.51 -27.29 0.13
C GLY A 771 -26.16 -28.29 -0.84
N VAL A 772 -27.40 -28.00 -1.26
CA VAL A 772 -28.08 -28.77 -2.30
C VAL A 772 -27.63 -28.25 -3.66
N ALA A 773 -26.61 -28.88 -4.23
CA ALA A 773 -26.04 -28.47 -5.51
C ALA A 773 -27.11 -28.39 -6.61
N ASP A 774 -27.21 -27.22 -7.25
CA ASP A 774 -27.99 -27.02 -8.47
C ASP A 774 -27.04 -26.62 -9.60
N THR A 775 -26.82 -27.57 -10.52
CA THR A 775 -25.90 -27.40 -11.64
C THR A 775 -26.26 -26.18 -12.50
N ALA A 776 -27.54 -25.85 -12.65
CA ALA A 776 -27.96 -24.70 -13.45
C ALA A 776 -27.53 -23.39 -12.78
N THR A 777 -27.80 -23.22 -11.48
CA THR A 777 -27.36 -22.07 -10.70
C THR A 777 -25.84 -21.96 -10.67
N MET A 778 -25.11 -23.06 -10.40
CA MET A 778 -23.65 -23.04 -10.40
C MET A 778 -23.07 -22.63 -11.76
N LYS A 779 -23.63 -23.12 -12.88
CA LYS A 779 -23.21 -22.69 -14.22
C LYS A 779 -23.54 -21.22 -14.50
N ALA A 780 -24.65 -20.70 -13.98
CA ALA A 780 -24.96 -19.27 -14.09
C ALA A 780 -23.93 -18.40 -13.34
N LEU A 781 -23.54 -18.81 -12.12
CA LEU A 781 -22.49 -18.14 -11.35
C LEU A 781 -21.14 -18.16 -12.07
N VAL A 782 -20.76 -19.30 -12.65
CA VAL A 782 -19.52 -19.44 -13.43
C VAL A 782 -19.55 -18.58 -14.69
N ALA A 783 -20.70 -18.47 -15.36
CA ALA A 783 -20.86 -17.62 -16.54
C ALA A 783 -20.72 -16.14 -16.19
N ASP A 784 -21.34 -15.68 -15.10
CA ASP A 784 -21.16 -14.30 -14.62
C ASP A 784 -19.71 -14.04 -14.20
N GLU A 785 -19.08 -14.97 -13.46
CA GLU A 785 -17.66 -14.89 -13.09
C GLU A 785 -16.74 -14.73 -14.31
N LEU A 786 -17.02 -15.47 -15.39
CA LEU A 786 -16.27 -15.36 -16.65
C LEU A 786 -16.40 -13.96 -17.26
N GLU A 787 -17.59 -13.36 -17.27
CA GLU A 787 -17.79 -12.00 -17.77
C GLU A 787 -17.03 -10.97 -16.91
N GLN A 788 -17.13 -11.06 -15.58
CA GLN A 788 -16.42 -10.15 -14.68
C GLN A 788 -14.90 -10.32 -14.77
N THR A 789 -14.40 -11.55 -14.92
CA THR A 789 -12.95 -11.82 -15.06
C THR A 789 -12.39 -11.25 -16.37
N LYS A 790 -13.14 -11.36 -17.48
CA LYS A 790 -12.75 -10.73 -18.75
C LYS A 790 -12.70 -9.20 -18.65
N LEU A 791 -13.68 -8.59 -17.97
CA LEU A 791 -13.67 -7.16 -17.70
C LEU A 791 -12.47 -6.74 -16.85
N ALA A 792 -12.18 -7.48 -15.78
CA ALA A 792 -11.00 -7.24 -14.94
C ALA A 792 -9.70 -7.36 -15.75
N LEU A 793 -9.59 -8.36 -16.63
CA LEU A 793 -8.44 -8.55 -17.50
C LEU A 793 -8.30 -7.42 -18.52
N GLU A 794 -9.40 -6.99 -19.15
CA GLU A 794 -9.38 -5.86 -20.08
C GLU A 794 -8.84 -4.58 -19.41
N ILE A 795 -9.30 -4.30 -18.19
CA ILE A 795 -8.84 -3.14 -17.41
C ILE A 795 -7.37 -3.31 -17.02
N ALA A 796 -6.95 -4.48 -16.52
CA ALA A 796 -5.56 -4.75 -16.14
C ALA A 796 -4.58 -4.77 -17.33
N LEU A 797 -5.07 -5.03 -18.54
CA LEU A 797 -4.27 -4.91 -19.77
C LEU A 797 -3.99 -3.45 -20.10
N ARG A 798 -4.96 -2.54 -19.94
CA ARG A 798 -4.76 -1.11 -20.29
C ARG A 798 -4.29 -0.21 -19.15
N ASN A 799 -4.38 -0.66 -17.91
CA ASN A 799 -3.88 0.06 -16.74
C ASN A 799 -3.00 -0.87 -15.91
N SER A 800 -1.68 -0.66 -15.98
CA SER A 800 -0.70 -1.51 -15.31
C SER A 800 -0.76 -1.47 -13.78
N ALA A 801 -1.37 -0.45 -13.17
CA ALA A 801 -1.49 -0.35 -11.70
C ALA A 801 -2.53 -1.33 -11.13
N VAL A 802 -3.49 -1.76 -11.95
CA VAL A 802 -4.57 -2.65 -11.53
C VAL A 802 -4.03 -4.03 -11.15
N GLY A 803 -4.44 -4.51 -9.98
CA GLY A 803 -3.94 -5.77 -9.43
C GLY A 803 -2.62 -5.64 -8.68
N TYR A 804 -1.97 -4.45 -8.65
CA TYR A 804 -0.74 -4.20 -7.92
C TYR A 804 -1.00 -3.51 -6.58
N GLU A 805 -0.27 -3.94 -5.55
CA GLU A 805 -0.34 -3.50 -4.16
C GLU A 805 1.04 -3.73 -3.52
N ALA A 806 1.58 -2.75 -2.79
CA ALA A 806 3.02 -2.74 -2.45
C ALA A 806 3.49 -3.95 -1.63
N ALA A 807 2.70 -4.45 -0.69
CA ALA A 807 3.10 -5.54 0.20
C ALA A 807 2.91 -6.95 -0.39
N ASN A 808 2.12 -7.12 -1.46
CA ASN A 808 1.97 -8.39 -2.19
C ASN A 808 2.41 -8.31 -3.67
N HIS A 809 2.97 -7.17 -4.08
CA HIS A 809 3.29 -6.78 -5.45
C HIS A 809 2.08 -6.88 -6.37
N TYR A 810 2.17 -7.53 -7.53
CA TYR A 810 0.95 -7.87 -8.28
C TYR A 810 0.17 -8.92 -7.49
N TYR A 811 -0.75 -8.42 -6.65
CA TYR A 811 -1.70 -9.20 -5.88
C TYR A 811 -2.52 -10.10 -6.82
N VAL A 812 -3.00 -9.51 -7.91
CA VAL A 812 -3.76 -10.17 -8.99
C VAL A 812 -3.00 -9.94 -10.32
N PRO A 813 -2.03 -10.80 -10.67
CA PRO A 813 -1.35 -10.69 -11.96
C PRO A 813 -2.29 -11.12 -13.10
N ARG A 814 -1.98 -10.69 -14.32
CA ARG A 814 -2.80 -11.02 -15.52
C ARG A 814 -2.92 -12.52 -15.73
N SER A 815 -1.87 -13.28 -15.46
CA SER A 815 -1.90 -14.74 -15.53
C SER A 815 -2.95 -15.38 -14.61
N ALA A 816 -3.22 -14.79 -13.44
CA ALA A 816 -4.27 -15.27 -12.54
C ALA A 816 -5.68 -15.05 -13.15
N LEU A 817 -5.90 -13.92 -13.81
CA LEU A 817 -7.17 -13.64 -14.51
C LEU A 817 -7.35 -14.54 -15.74
N MET A 818 -6.29 -14.75 -16.52
CA MET A 818 -6.31 -15.70 -17.64
C MET A 818 -6.57 -17.14 -17.16
N GLU A 819 -5.95 -17.54 -16.04
CA GLU A 819 -6.17 -18.85 -15.43
C GLU A 819 -7.62 -19.01 -14.97
N LYS A 820 -8.19 -17.99 -14.33
CA LYS A 820 -9.60 -18.00 -13.94
C LYS A 820 -10.54 -18.10 -15.15
N ILE A 821 -10.26 -17.42 -16.26
CA ILE A 821 -11.03 -17.54 -17.51
C ILE A 821 -11.01 -19.00 -18.02
N VAL A 822 -9.83 -19.61 -18.07
CA VAL A 822 -9.66 -21.03 -18.46
C VAL A 822 -10.43 -21.96 -17.51
N GLN A 823 -10.36 -21.69 -16.20
CA GLN A 823 -11.09 -22.47 -15.21
C GLN A 823 -12.61 -22.34 -15.40
N CYS A 824 -13.14 -21.13 -15.59
CA CYS A 824 -14.57 -20.92 -15.81
C CYS A 824 -15.06 -21.67 -17.05
N ASP A 825 -14.32 -21.63 -18.17
CA ASP A 825 -14.67 -22.41 -19.37
C ASP A 825 -14.66 -23.92 -19.09
N CYS A 826 -13.66 -24.41 -18.36
CA CYS A 826 -13.60 -25.81 -17.94
C CYS A 826 -14.81 -26.23 -17.11
N LEU A 827 -15.24 -25.41 -16.15
CA LEU A 827 -16.39 -25.69 -15.27
C LEU A 827 -17.72 -25.62 -16.01
N MET A 828 -17.88 -24.70 -16.97
CA MET A 828 -19.08 -24.64 -17.82
C MET A 828 -19.25 -25.91 -18.65
N ASN A 829 -18.13 -26.47 -19.12
CA ASN A 829 -18.07 -27.66 -19.95
C ASN A 829 -17.99 -28.98 -19.16
N ARG A 830 -17.89 -28.92 -17.82
CA ARG A 830 -17.96 -30.10 -16.95
C ARG A 830 -19.35 -30.72 -17.06
N ARG A 831 -19.38 -32.04 -17.26
CA ARG A 831 -20.60 -32.84 -17.43
C ARG A 831 -21.26 -33.13 -16.09
#